data_AF-A0AAT9TCP1-F1
#
_entry.id   AF-A0AAT9TCP1-F1
#
_cell.length_a   1.000
_cell.length_b   1.000
_cell.length_c   1.000
_cell.angle_alpha   90.00
_cell.angle_beta   90.00
_cell.angle_gamma   90.00
#
_symmetry.space_group_name_H-M   'P 1'
#
loop_
_entity.id
_entity.type
_entity.pdbx_description
1 polymer ?
#
loop_
_entity_poly.entity_id
_entity_poly.type
_entity_poly.pdbx_seq_one_letter_code
_entity_poly.pdbx_strand_id
1 'polypeptide(L)'
;MRDDRIAVIGTALRFPGADTPETYWRDIRAGTGHVRRFTRAEFAAAGVPAAEYERPGFGGASALLADVDGFDAGFFRMSGREAELTDPQQRLFLECCFHALEDGGYAGGEGRCAGGDGGALRIGVYGSSGYRLYSLHSYLAENLAAEAGSCDWMTAKQVQVGNYPDFTATRAAFRLGLTGPALTVSTACSSALVSVHLACQALRAGDAELMLVGSAALHLPEVTGQVPVKGSTLSPTGTVRAFDADADGTVGGNGAAAVLLKPLARALADGDTVHAVILGSAVTNDGSDKTTNDRTGRGGFAAPGVAGQRDAVLGALRAADVDAASIGYVEAHGTGTLKGDPIEFAALTEAFRAHTDRTGFCALGSTKPAIGHLDSAAGLAGLIKAVEVLRHGVVPPLVNFSRPNPALAVEDSPFLLPVRERAWPLAGVRRAGVHSIGMGGTNAHVILEQAPEAPRNASASGDVPVPALLPLSAADGDALRAYAAALRDRLAGGSPPSPADLLTTTALGRRLLPHRLVVTGADPVAGLDAFLSGAPEGETYTTGVADGVRERRPVFLFSGQGGGHPGMGTELAARFPVVAEVLDVCARVYEEETGQNDFLDRIVGGQGPERWDTAFAQPALFALQIAQARLWERLGITPARVAGHSVGAYAALCVAGALETEDAMRLVCGRGRLMLERAAPGAMVSAFVPRARVRELLAAVPGLELAVVNGVGHHVLGGPPEAVDAARVLLAARGEAYEVLAVDRAFHTALLDPALEEFRVLADKAELRPLRTEFVDGIDGTVRPVGWRPDAAHLVAQARRTADFAAVLDRLARAPEDGSPQAGSPLLLELGPSAVLTGLVRRSLPDAVCVPTLRWERAVAALHCGGAGVDWAALLDRCGGRRVRLPTYPFQRRSHWRGPAPYTPPAPPGPPTSPTSPTSPTWRTELPAPTGGAAHSSPRSPEDRMTEQAVLDRVLELTARHLGHRPDEVAADRTFVGLGADSLQLIGMVRQLEAEFSTEISMREVLEEAGTPRLTAALIAGRRAPAAPVSVGPTPAPTPAPVTDAPVYATRAEVAALSDQIRQLAETQTAMLTQLSDAVALLTARTTGTDAR
;
A
#
# COMPACT_ATOMS: atom_id res chain seq x y z
N MET A 1 4.65 -26.48 -23.67
CA MET A 1 5.31 -25.22 -24.05
C MET A 1 4.83 -24.15 -23.09
N ARG A 2 5.75 -23.37 -22.49
CA ARG A 2 5.34 -22.20 -21.70
C ARG A 2 4.73 -21.17 -22.66
N ASP A 3 3.70 -20.46 -22.21
CA ASP A 3 3.12 -19.34 -22.94
C ASP A 3 4.09 -18.15 -22.82
N ASP A 4 4.67 -17.74 -23.94
CA ASP A 4 5.70 -16.70 -24.02
C ASP A 4 5.12 -15.26 -24.05
N ARG A 5 3.79 -15.13 -24.06
CA ARG A 5 3.08 -13.84 -24.12
C ARG A 5 3.11 -13.12 -22.79
N ILE A 6 3.37 -11.81 -22.83
CA ILE A 6 3.49 -10.95 -21.64
C ILE A 6 2.35 -9.92 -21.63
N ALA A 7 1.54 -9.92 -20.58
CA ALA A 7 0.50 -8.93 -20.38
C ALA A 7 1.07 -7.61 -19.83
N VAL A 8 0.57 -6.49 -20.35
CA VAL A 8 0.66 -5.17 -19.71
C VAL A 8 -0.55 -5.05 -18.80
N ILE A 9 -0.34 -5.04 -17.48
CA ILE A 9 -1.42 -5.06 -16.48
C ILE A 9 -1.56 -3.74 -15.70
N GLY A 10 -0.57 -2.87 -15.77
CA GLY A 10 -0.61 -1.55 -15.13
C GLY A 10 0.11 -0.51 -15.98
N THR A 11 -0.40 0.72 -16.03
CA THR A 11 0.24 1.85 -16.71
C THR A 11 0.09 3.14 -15.92
N ALA A 12 1.14 3.96 -15.86
CA ALA A 12 1.13 5.28 -15.25
C ALA A 12 1.95 6.27 -16.08
N LEU A 13 1.58 7.57 -16.03
CA LEU A 13 2.29 8.62 -16.73
C LEU A 13 2.20 9.99 -16.03
N ARG A 14 3.17 10.84 -16.38
CA ARG A 14 3.23 12.28 -16.10
C ARG A 14 3.77 12.94 -17.35
N PHE A 15 2.88 13.43 -18.20
CA PHE A 15 3.19 14.12 -19.45
C PHE A 15 2.67 15.57 -19.41
N PRO A 16 3.15 16.45 -20.29
CA PRO A 16 2.63 17.80 -20.44
C PRO A 16 1.12 17.74 -20.71
N GLY A 17 0.33 18.41 -19.87
CA GLY A 17 -1.13 18.43 -19.95
C GLY A 17 -1.87 17.18 -19.45
N ALA A 18 -1.16 16.12 -19.06
CA ALA A 18 -1.78 14.86 -18.63
C ALA A 18 -1.02 14.14 -17.51
N ASP A 19 -1.73 13.82 -16.44
CA ASP A 19 -1.25 13.06 -15.29
C ASP A 19 -1.79 11.62 -15.25
N THR A 20 -2.55 11.22 -16.27
CA THR A 20 -3.24 9.93 -16.36
C THR A 20 -3.32 9.47 -17.83
N PRO A 21 -3.30 8.14 -18.10
CA PRO A 21 -3.53 7.59 -19.44
C PRO A 21 -4.82 8.10 -20.09
N GLU A 22 -5.89 8.26 -19.32
CA GLU A 22 -7.20 8.73 -19.79
C GLU A 22 -7.14 10.19 -20.28
N THR A 23 -6.48 11.07 -19.51
CA THR A 23 -6.31 12.48 -19.89
C THR A 23 -5.38 12.62 -21.09
N TYR A 24 -4.31 11.83 -21.15
CA TYR A 24 -3.41 11.78 -22.30
C TYR A 24 -4.12 11.28 -23.57
N TRP A 25 -4.93 10.22 -23.44
CA TRP A 25 -5.72 9.68 -24.55
C TRP A 25 -6.71 10.71 -25.10
N ARG A 26 -7.41 11.45 -24.22
CA ARG A 26 -8.30 12.56 -24.62
C ARG A 26 -7.58 13.56 -25.51
N ASP A 27 -6.39 14.00 -25.10
CA ASP A 27 -5.62 15.03 -25.82
C ASP A 27 -5.08 14.51 -27.16
N ILE A 28 -4.53 13.28 -27.18
CA ILE A 28 -4.04 12.63 -28.40
C ILE A 28 -5.16 12.42 -29.41
N ARG A 29 -6.32 11.97 -28.94
CA ARG A 29 -7.50 11.76 -29.78
C ARG A 29 -7.99 13.07 -30.41
N ALA A 30 -7.96 14.17 -29.65
CA ALA A 30 -8.28 15.50 -30.12
C ALA A 30 -7.20 16.13 -31.02
N GLY A 31 -6.04 15.49 -31.18
CA GLY A 31 -4.92 16.04 -31.93
C GLY A 31 -4.26 17.25 -31.24
N THR A 32 -4.35 17.34 -29.91
CA THR A 32 -3.81 18.46 -29.13
C THR A 32 -2.30 18.32 -28.92
N GLY A 33 -1.56 19.40 -29.16
CA GLY A 33 -0.12 19.48 -28.91
C GLY A 33 0.21 20.44 -27.76
N HIS A 34 1.12 20.02 -26.89
CA HIS A 34 1.62 20.74 -25.72
C HIS A 34 3.03 21.34 -25.93
N VAL A 35 3.66 21.05 -27.06
CA VAL A 35 4.91 21.71 -27.47
C VAL A 35 4.63 23.15 -27.85
N ARG A 36 5.37 24.10 -27.26
CA ARG A 36 5.24 25.53 -27.56
C ARG A 36 6.59 26.23 -27.62
N ARG A 37 6.65 27.32 -28.39
CA ARG A 37 7.80 28.23 -28.41
C ARG A 37 7.78 29.14 -27.19
N PHE A 38 8.97 29.49 -26.71
CA PHE A 38 9.14 30.45 -25.64
C PHE A 38 9.20 31.89 -26.16
N THR A 39 8.60 32.81 -25.40
CA THR A 39 8.71 34.24 -25.67
C THR A 39 9.95 34.83 -25.01
N ARG A 40 10.36 36.05 -25.41
CA ARG A 40 11.45 36.79 -24.75
C ARG A 40 11.17 37.04 -23.26
N ALA A 41 9.91 37.31 -22.91
CA ALA A 41 9.52 37.50 -21.53
C ALA A 41 9.70 36.22 -20.69
N GLU A 42 9.45 35.05 -21.30
CA GLU A 42 9.67 33.76 -20.63
C GLU A 42 11.15 33.43 -20.47
N PHE A 43 11.98 33.72 -21.48
CA PHE A 43 13.43 33.61 -21.34
C PHE A 43 13.97 34.51 -20.22
N ALA A 44 13.51 35.76 -20.16
CA ALA A 44 13.87 36.68 -19.08
C ALA A 44 13.40 36.16 -17.70
N ALA A 45 12.16 35.67 -17.60
CA ALA A 45 11.62 35.10 -16.37
C ALA A 45 12.35 33.81 -15.93
N ALA A 46 12.87 33.03 -16.89
CA ALA A 46 13.67 31.84 -16.64
C ALA A 46 15.15 32.14 -16.35
N GLY A 47 15.54 33.41 -16.29
CA GLY A 47 16.92 33.81 -15.98
C GLY A 47 17.91 33.69 -17.14
N VAL A 48 17.44 33.51 -18.38
CA VAL A 48 18.32 33.56 -19.56
C VAL A 48 18.84 35.00 -19.73
N PRO A 49 20.15 35.23 -19.89
CA PRO A 49 20.69 36.58 -20.05
C PRO A 49 20.11 37.31 -21.28
N ALA A 50 19.82 38.61 -21.13
CA ALA A 50 19.29 39.44 -22.23
C ALA A 50 20.20 39.41 -23.47
N ALA A 51 21.52 39.48 -23.25
CA ALA A 51 22.51 39.38 -24.31
C ALA A 51 22.45 38.07 -25.11
N GLU A 52 21.87 37.00 -24.57
CA GLU A 52 21.65 35.73 -25.28
C GLU A 52 20.34 35.73 -26.06
N TYR A 53 19.22 35.99 -25.38
CA TYR A 53 17.90 35.89 -26.04
C TYR A 53 17.60 37.03 -27.01
N GLU A 54 18.39 38.11 -26.99
CA GLU A 54 18.34 39.19 -27.98
C GLU A 54 19.15 38.87 -29.25
N ARG A 55 19.98 37.82 -29.25
CA ARG A 55 20.77 37.45 -30.43
C ARG A 55 19.86 37.10 -31.61
N PRO A 56 20.18 37.56 -32.83
CA PRO A 56 19.43 37.19 -34.02
C PRO A 56 19.32 35.67 -34.17
N GLY A 57 18.10 35.18 -34.36
CA GLY A 57 17.81 33.76 -34.54
C GLY A 57 17.77 32.94 -33.23
N PHE A 58 18.00 33.54 -32.06
CA PHE A 58 17.83 32.83 -30.79
C PHE A 58 16.35 32.46 -30.58
N GLY A 59 16.11 31.21 -30.20
CA GLY A 59 14.78 30.73 -29.89
C GLY A 59 14.83 29.40 -29.15
N GLY A 60 13.68 28.96 -28.67
CA GLY A 60 13.56 27.73 -27.89
C GLY A 60 12.10 27.31 -27.85
N ALA A 61 11.89 26.01 -27.71
CA ALA A 61 10.59 25.40 -27.57
C ALA A 61 10.73 24.14 -26.71
N SER A 62 9.70 23.83 -25.94
CA SER A 62 9.58 22.56 -25.24
C SER A 62 8.12 22.28 -24.90
N ALA A 63 7.84 21.06 -24.47
CA ALA A 63 6.62 20.74 -23.76
C ALA A 63 6.95 20.71 -22.25
N LEU A 64 6.46 21.71 -21.53
CA LEU A 64 6.76 21.89 -20.11
C LEU A 64 5.96 20.91 -19.26
N LEU A 65 6.62 20.35 -18.24
CA LEU A 65 5.95 19.57 -17.20
C LEU A 65 5.65 20.50 -16.02
N ALA A 66 4.42 20.45 -15.51
CA ALA A 66 4.09 21.21 -14.30
C ALA A 66 4.63 20.49 -13.06
N ASP A 67 4.88 21.25 -11.98
CA ASP A 67 5.18 20.72 -10.64
C ASP A 67 6.41 19.79 -10.59
N VAL A 68 7.47 20.13 -11.34
CA VAL A 68 8.72 19.35 -11.38
C VAL A 68 9.47 19.34 -10.04
N ASP A 69 9.20 20.31 -9.16
CA ASP A 69 9.73 20.37 -7.80
C ASP A 69 8.85 19.62 -6.78
N GLY A 70 7.60 19.33 -7.11
CA GLY A 70 6.64 18.67 -6.25
C GLY A 70 6.93 17.18 -6.03
N PHE A 71 6.96 16.75 -4.77
CA PHE A 71 7.10 15.33 -4.41
C PHE A 71 6.54 15.04 -3.02
N ASP A 72 5.94 13.86 -2.81
CA ASP A 72 5.45 13.40 -1.50
C ASP A 72 6.53 12.58 -0.76
N ALA A 73 7.53 13.27 -0.21
CA ALA A 73 8.67 12.62 0.43
C ALA A 73 8.26 11.72 1.62
N GLY A 74 7.27 12.17 2.41
CA GLY A 74 6.76 11.42 3.56
C GLY A 74 6.18 10.06 3.18
N PHE A 75 5.40 10.00 2.10
CA PHE A 75 4.83 8.76 1.57
C PHE A 75 5.90 7.70 1.22
N PHE A 76 7.00 8.14 0.60
CA PHE A 76 8.13 7.30 0.21
C PHE A 76 9.19 7.13 1.31
N ARG A 77 8.92 7.63 2.53
CA ARG A 77 9.85 7.58 3.67
C ARG A 77 11.20 8.24 3.35
N MET A 78 11.19 9.28 2.52
CA MET A 78 12.34 10.12 2.23
C MET A 78 12.28 11.35 3.13
N SER A 79 13.43 11.75 3.68
CA SER A 79 13.53 13.02 4.39
C SER A 79 13.41 14.20 3.40
N GLY A 80 13.03 15.39 3.89
CA GLY A 80 12.93 16.58 3.05
C GLY A 80 14.27 16.91 2.39
N ARG A 81 15.37 16.76 3.14
CA ARG A 81 16.74 16.94 2.62
C ARG A 81 17.09 15.93 1.53
N GLU A 82 16.76 14.65 1.70
CA GLU A 82 17.02 13.64 0.67
C GLU A 82 16.25 13.96 -0.61
N ALA A 83 14.98 14.33 -0.49
CA ALA A 83 14.14 14.70 -1.62
C ALA A 83 14.67 15.94 -2.37
N GLU A 84 15.15 16.96 -1.66
CA GLU A 84 15.77 18.16 -2.25
C GLU A 84 17.03 17.84 -3.08
N LEU A 85 17.86 16.90 -2.59
CA LEU A 85 19.10 16.49 -3.24
C LEU A 85 18.89 15.47 -4.37
N THR A 86 17.70 14.86 -4.43
CA THR A 86 17.36 13.84 -5.43
C THR A 86 16.88 14.49 -6.72
N ASP A 87 17.47 14.07 -7.85
CA ASP A 87 17.08 14.51 -9.19
C ASP A 87 15.56 14.32 -9.37
N PRO A 88 14.81 15.37 -9.78
CA PRO A 88 13.37 15.28 -10.05
C PRO A 88 12.97 14.10 -10.94
N GLN A 89 13.84 13.67 -11.86
CA GLN A 89 13.61 12.50 -12.70
C GLN A 89 13.44 11.22 -11.86
N GLN A 90 14.25 11.02 -10.80
CA GLN A 90 14.12 9.85 -9.92
C GLN A 90 12.84 9.91 -9.07
N ARG A 91 12.41 11.11 -8.67
CA ARG A 91 11.17 11.34 -7.91
C ARG A 91 9.94 11.02 -8.76
N LEU A 92 9.87 11.57 -9.98
CA LEU A 92 8.80 11.28 -10.93
C LEU A 92 8.77 9.81 -11.36
N PHE A 93 9.94 9.21 -11.59
CA PHE A 93 10.07 7.77 -11.84
C PHE A 93 9.42 6.96 -10.72
N LEU A 94 9.74 7.28 -9.46
CA LEU A 94 9.22 6.59 -8.29
C LEU A 94 7.70 6.71 -8.14
N GLU A 95 7.14 7.92 -8.34
CA GLU A 95 5.70 8.13 -8.34
C GLU A 95 4.99 7.32 -9.44
N CYS A 96 5.49 7.36 -10.69
CA CYS A 96 4.93 6.59 -11.80
C CYS A 96 5.03 5.08 -11.53
N CYS A 97 6.15 4.60 -10.99
CA CYS A 97 6.33 3.21 -10.60
C CYS A 97 5.28 2.76 -9.58
N PHE A 98 5.02 3.56 -8.55
CA PHE A 98 3.97 3.27 -7.56
C PHE A 98 2.57 3.27 -8.19
N HIS A 99 2.25 4.26 -9.01
CA HIS A 99 0.95 4.33 -9.69
C HIS A 99 0.73 3.17 -10.67
N ALA A 100 1.77 2.67 -11.35
CA ALA A 100 1.63 1.49 -12.21
C ALA A 100 1.38 0.21 -11.40
N LEU A 101 1.97 0.08 -10.20
CA LEU A 101 1.65 -0.99 -9.27
C LEU A 101 0.20 -0.89 -8.78
N GLU A 102 -0.31 0.31 -8.51
CA GLU A 102 -1.72 0.50 -8.13
C GLU A 102 -2.67 0.21 -9.30
N ASP A 103 -2.39 0.69 -10.51
CA ASP A 103 -3.22 0.39 -11.69
C ASP A 103 -3.33 -1.12 -11.94
N GLY A 104 -2.23 -1.86 -11.75
CA GLY A 104 -2.23 -3.33 -11.80
C GLY A 104 -2.78 -4.04 -10.55
N GLY A 105 -2.98 -3.32 -9.44
CA GLY A 105 -3.44 -3.86 -8.16
C GLY A 105 -2.43 -4.74 -7.43
N TYR A 106 -1.16 -4.34 -7.43
CA TYR A 106 -0.02 -4.99 -6.75
C TYR A 106 0.72 -4.04 -5.77
N ALA A 107 0.11 -2.92 -5.39
CA ALA A 107 0.71 -1.97 -4.43
C ALA A 107 0.52 -2.36 -2.95
N GLY A 108 -0.22 -3.44 -2.66
CA GLY A 108 -0.61 -3.86 -1.31
C GLY A 108 0.52 -4.36 -0.38
N GLY A 109 1.73 -4.57 -0.89
CA GLY A 109 2.91 -5.00 -0.11
C GLY A 109 2.99 -6.50 0.22
N GLU A 110 4.14 -6.92 0.75
CA GLU A 110 4.47 -8.32 1.08
C GLU A 110 3.51 -8.93 2.13
N GLY A 111 3.08 -10.17 1.88
CA GLY A 111 2.21 -10.96 2.78
C GLY A 111 0.82 -11.28 2.22
N ARG A 112 0.30 -10.49 1.27
CA ARG A 112 -1.06 -10.69 0.70
C ARG A 112 -1.08 -11.09 -0.77
N CYS A 113 0.05 -10.98 -1.45
CA CYS A 113 0.25 -11.52 -2.79
C CYS A 113 1.17 -12.75 -2.68
N ALA A 114 0.66 -13.85 -2.13
CA ALA A 114 1.37 -15.11 -2.18
C ALA A 114 1.38 -15.61 -3.64
N GLY A 115 2.55 -16.00 -4.15
CA GLY A 115 2.61 -16.85 -5.34
C GLY A 115 1.85 -18.16 -5.11
N GLY A 116 1.63 -18.94 -6.17
CA GLY A 116 0.93 -20.25 -6.06
C GLY A 116 1.62 -21.26 -5.13
N ASP A 117 2.79 -20.90 -4.63
CA ASP A 117 3.81 -21.72 -3.99
C ASP A 117 4.06 -21.29 -2.53
N GLY A 118 3.38 -20.23 -2.05
CA GLY A 118 3.54 -19.71 -0.68
C GLY A 118 4.74 -18.77 -0.46
N GLY A 119 5.52 -18.45 -1.49
CA GLY A 119 6.58 -17.44 -1.46
C GLY A 119 6.10 -16.02 -1.79
N ALA A 120 6.81 -14.99 -1.29
CA ALA A 120 6.59 -13.60 -1.67
C ALA A 120 6.89 -13.39 -3.16
N LEU A 121 6.05 -12.62 -3.87
CA LEU A 121 6.29 -12.27 -5.28
C LEU A 121 7.55 -11.43 -5.43
N ARG A 122 8.46 -11.85 -6.31
CA ARG A 122 9.62 -11.06 -6.72
C ARG A 122 9.17 -10.14 -7.85
N ILE A 123 9.14 -8.85 -7.55
CA ILE A 123 8.87 -7.81 -8.53
C ILE A 123 10.22 -7.16 -8.90
N GLY A 124 10.63 -7.27 -10.16
CA GLY A 124 11.83 -6.58 -10.66
C GLY A 124 11.52 -5.17 -11.16
N VAL A 125 12.55 -4.33 -11.25
CA VAL A 125 12.46 -2.93 -11.69
C VAL A 125 13.50 -2.62 -12.74
N TYR A 126 13.11 -2.50 -14.00
CA TYR A 126 13.99 -1.99 -15.05
C TYR A 126 13.58 -0.57 -15.44
N GLY A 127 14.52 0.23 -15.92
CA GLY A 127 14.14 1.55 -16.38
C GLY A 127 15.29 2.43 -16.81
N SER A 128 14.97 3.70 -17.06
CA SER A 128 15.95 4.67 -17.54
C SER A 128 15.63 6.08 -17.03
N SER A 129 16.66 6.91 -16.96
CA SER A 129 16.52 8.35 -16.72
C SER A 129 17.23 9.12 -17.82
N GLY A 130 16.74 10.31 -18.14
CA GLY A 130 17.34 11.21 -19.12
C GLY A 130 18.69 11.76 -18.66
N TYR A 131 19.25 12.68 -19.46
CA TYR A 131 20.53 13.31 -19.15
C TYR A 131 20.55 13.99 -17.76
N ARG A 132 21.73 13.96 -17.08
CA ARG A 132 21.96 14.51 -15.73
C ARG A 132 22.02 16.05 -15.69
N LEU A 133 21.05 16.73 -16.29
CA LEU A 133 21.10 18.18 -16.44
C LEU A 133 20.84 18.91 -15.12
N TYR A 134 20.02 18.37 -14.22
CA TYR A 134 19.76 19.00 -12.91
C TYR A 134 21.06 19.19 -12.11
N SER A 135 21.80 18.11 -11.88
CA SER A 135 23.05 18.16 -11.10
C SER A 135 24.05 19.18 -11.65
N LEU A 136 24.12 19.35 -12.97
CA LEU A 136 25.00 20.32 -13.64
C LEU A 136 24.54 21.79 -13.51
N HIS A 137 23.27 22.06 -13.22
CA HIS A 137 22.68 23.41 -13.24
C HIS A 137 22.19 23.91 -11.88
N SER A 138 22.02 23.05 -10.88
CA SER A 138 21.53 23.44 -9.54
C SER A 138 22.60 23.25 -8.45
N TYR A 139 22.68 22.05 -7.87
CA TYR A 139 23.44 21.79 -6.66
C TYR A 139 24.96 21.76 -6.89
N LEU A 140 25.46 20.96 -7.86
CA LEU A 140 26.90 20.84 -8.06
C LEU A 140 27.49 22.16 -8.58
N ALA A 141 26.74 22.91 -9.40
CA ALA A 141 27.18 24.19 -9.93
C ALA A 141 27.42 25.24 -8.84
N GLU A 142 26.50 25.34 -7.87
CA GLU A 142 26.59 26.32 -6.78
C GLU A 142 27.54 25.85 -5.65
N ASN A 143 27.52 24.56 -5.32
CA ASN A 143 28.20 24.04 -4.14
C ASN A 143 29.55 23.36 -4.40
N LEU A 144 29.91 22.91 -5.61
CA LEU A 144 31.28 22.37 -5.84
C LEU A 144 32.35 23.42 -5.56
N ALA A 145 32.06 24.71 -5.76
CA ALA A 145 33.01 25.79 -5.46
C ALA A 145 33.18 26.02 -3.94
N ALA A 146 32.11 25.85 -3.15
CA ALA A 146 32.12 26.03 -1.70
C ALA A 146 32.54 24.76 -0.93
N GLU A 147 32.13 23.59 -1.41
CA GLU A 147 32.38 22.28 -0.80
C GLU A 147 33.72 21.66 -1.22
N ALA A 148 34.35 22.11 -2.31
CA ALA A 148 35.76 21.80 -2.59
C ALA A 148 36.71 22.27 -1.47
N GLY A 149 36.25 23.15 -0.57
CA GLY A 149 36.92 23.51 0.69
C GLY A 149 36.36 22.83 1.95
N SER A 150 35.28 22.03 1.85
CA SER A 150 34.63 21.37 3.00
C SER A 150 34.98 19.88 3.07
N CYS A 151 35.26 19.35 4.26
CA CYS A 151 35.53 17.92 4.49
C CYS A 151 34.25 17.07 4.64
N ASP A 152 33.06 17.55 4.24
CA ASP A 152 31.81 16.80 4.40
C ASP A 152 31.59 15.79 3.25
N TRP A 153 32.30 14.66 3.36
CA TRP A 153 32.17 13.55 2.41
C TRP A 153 30.75 12.97 2.34
N MET A 154 29.94 13.16 3.40
CA MET A 154 28.64 12.53 3.54
C MET A 154 27.60 13.18 2.64
N THR A 155 27.53 14.51 2.69
CA THR A 155 26.67 15.29 1.79
C THR A 155 27.05 15.03 0.32
N ALA A 156 28.36 15.01 0.01
CA ALA A 156 28.83 14.69 -1.34
C ALA A 156 28.35 13.31 -1.84
N LYS A 157 28.26 12.32 -0.95
CA LYS A 157 27.72 10.99 -1.30
C LYS A 157 26.22 10.99 -1.49
N GLN A 158 25.45 11.70 -0.67
CA GLN A 158 24.00 11.83 -0.88
C GLN A 158 23.69 12.47 -2.22
N VAL A 159 24.45 13.49 -2.62
CA VAL A 159 24.32 14.15 -3.93
C VAL A 159 24.65 13.17 -5.06
N GLN A 160 25.74 12.41 -4.92
CA GLN A 160 26.10 11.38 -5.90
C GLN A 160 24.96 10.36 -6.07
N VAL A 161 24.43 9.84 -4.97
CA VAL A 161 23.36 8.83 -4.98
C VAL A 161 22.02 9.39 -5.47
N GLY A 162 21.72 10.66 -5.19
CA GLY A 162 20.52 11.36 -5.65
C GLY A 162 20.51 11.71 -7.13
N ASN A 163 21.67 11.73 -7.80
CA ASN A 163 21.80 12.29 -9.16
C ASN A 163 22.46 11.36 -10.18
N TYR A 164 22.98 10.20 -9.77
CA TYR A 164 23.53 9.23 -10.70
C TYR A 164 22.41 8.29 -11.20
N PRO A 165 22.23 8.14 -12.53
CA PRO A 165 21.24 7.24 -13.12
C PRO A 165 21.30 5.80 -12.59
N ASP A 166 22.49 5.34 -12.19
CA ASP A 166 22.77 4.03 -11.60
C ASP A 166 21.81 3.70 -10.44
N PHE A 167 21.31 4.71 -9.72
CA PHE A 167 20.47 4.54 -8.54
C PHE A 167 18.97 4.68 -8.80
N THR A 168 18.53 5.02 -10.02
CA THR A 168 17.11 5.26 -10.32
C THR A 168 16.25 4.02 -10.07
N ALA A 169 16.58 2.88 -10.70
CA ALA A 169 15.82 1.64 -10.55
C ALA A 169 15.98 1.02 -9.14
N THR A 170 17.18 1.05 -8.58
CA THR A 170 17.47 0.47 -7.26
C THR A 170 16.83 1.27 -6.13
N ARG A 171 16.74 2.60 -6.26
CA ARG A 171 15.94 3.44 -5.35
C ARG A 171 14.48 3.06 -5.40
N ALA A 172 13.90 2.86 -6.58
CA ALA A 172 12.50 2.44 -6.68
C ALA A 172 12.27 1.06 -6.05
N ALA A 173 13.15 0.08 -6.32
CA ALA A 173 13.08 -1.22 -5.67
C ALA A 173 13.15 -1.10 -4.13
N PHE A 174 14.10 -0.32 -3.61
CA PHE A 174 14.26 -0.09 -2.17
C PHE A 174 13.05 0.59 -1.53
N ARG A 175 12.56 1.68 -2.14
CA ARG A 175 11.47 2.50 -1.58
C ARG A 175 10.11 1.81 -1.64
N LEU A 176 9.94 0.89 -2.59
CA LEU A 176 8.72 0.11 -2.79
C LEU A 176 8.77 -1.29 -2.17
N GLY A 177 9.91 -1.71 -1.60
CA GLY A 177 10.09 -3.03 -1.00
C GLY A 177 10.06 -4.17 -2.01
N LEU A 178 10.65 -3.97 -3.19
CA LEU A 178 10.63 -4.93 -4.29
C LEU A 178 11.94 -5.72 -4.33
N THR A 179 11.84 -7.05 -4.45
CA THR A 179 12.95 -7.99 -4.26
C THR A 179 13.46 -8.66 -5.55
N GLY A 180 12.88 -8.32 -6.70
CA GLY A 180 13.37 -8.78 -8.01
C GLY A 180 14.58 -7.98 -8.51
N PRO A 181 15.08 -8.28 -9.73
CA PRO A 181 16.25 -7.60 -10.30
C PRO A 181 15.95 -6.13 -10.56
N ALA A 182 16.91 -5.25 -10.25
CA ALA A 182 16.78 -3.80 -10.44
C ALA A 182 17.92 -3.24 -11.30
N LEU A 183 17.61 -2.72 -12.50
CA LEU A 183 18.60 -2.29 -13.49
C LEU A 183 18.20 -0.95 -14.15
N THR A 184 19.14 -0.01 -14.19
CA THR A 184 19.04 1.17 -15.05
C THR A 184 19.71 0.88 -16.40
N VAL A 185 19.01 1.15 -17.49
CA VAL A 185 19.42 0.92 -18.88
C VAL A 185 19.58 2.26 -19.59
N SER A 186 20.66 2.42 -20.36
CA SER A 186 20.92 3.63 -21.13
C SER A 186 21.35 3.30 -22.56
N THR A 187 20.45 3.53 -23.51
CA THR A 187 20.65 3.41 -24.96
C THR A 187 20.12 4.65 -25.70
N ALA A 188 20.26 5.83 -25.07
CA ALA A 188 19.68 7.10 -25.53
C ALA A 188 18.15 6.99 -25.70
N CYS A 189 17.60 7.45 -26.82
CA CYS A 189 16.16 7.55 -27.05
C CYS A 189 15.42 6.18 -27.10
N SER A 190 16.15 5.06 -27.21
CA SER A 190 15.57 3.71 -27.15
C SER A 190 15.54 3.09 -25.75
N SER A 191 16.10 3.76 -24.74
CA SER A 191 16.32 3.20 -23.38
C SER A 191 15.08 2.57 -22.76
N ALA A 192 13.95 3.27 -22.78
CA ALA A 192 12.67 2.75 -22.29
C ALA A 192 12.24 1.44 -22.97
N LEU A 193 12.34 1.36 -24.31
CA LEU A 193 11.84 0.19 -25.05
C LEU A 193 12.81 -1.00 -24.96
N VAL A 194 14.12 -0.73 -24.85
CA VAL A 194 15.12 -1.76 -24.48
C VAL A 194 14.86 -2.28 -23.07
N SER A 195 14.47 -1.42 -22.11
CA SER A 195 14.10 -1.84 -20.76
C SER A 195 12.89 -2.79 -20.77
N VAL A 196 11.89 -2.50 -21.61
CA VAL A 196 10.73 -3.40 -21.84
C VAL A 196 11.19 -4.74 -22.42
N HIS A 197 12.06 -4.74 -23.43
CA HIS A 197 12.62 -5.97 -24.00
C HIS A 197 13.31 -6.83 -22.93
N LEU A 198 14.20 -6.23 -22.13
CA LEU A 198 14.92 -6.94 -21.07
C LEU A 198 13.97 -7.44 -19.98
N ALA A 199 12.93 -6.68 -19.63
CA ALA A 199 11.92 -7.11 -18.66
C ALA A 199 11.12 -8.32 -19.17
N CYS A 200 10.76 -8.34 -20.46
CA CYS A 200 10.15 -9.53 -21.08
C CYS A 200 11.08 -10.73 -21.02
N GLN A 201 12.39 -10.56 -21.23
CA GLN A 201 13.36 -11.65 -21.09
C GLN A 201 13.45 -12.15 -19.64
N ALA A 202 13.51 -11.25 -18.65
CA ALA A 202 13.54 -11.61 -17.23
C ALA A 202 12.31 -12.42 -16.79
N LEU A 203 11.12 -12.05 -17.27
CA LEU A 203 9.88 -12.80 -17.03
C LEU A 203 9.93 -14.21 -17.66
N ARG A 204 10.45 -14.33 -18.88
CA ARG A 204 10.59 -15.64 -19.56
C ARG A 204 11.63 -16.53 -18.88
N ALA A 205 12.72 -15.94 -18.38
CA ALA A 205 13.76 -16.62 -17.62
C ALA A 205 13.29 -17.05 -16.22
N GLY A 206 12.27 -16.39 -15.67
CA GLY A 206 11.79 -16.63 -14.30
C GLY A 206 12.59 -15.90 -13.22
N ASP A 207 13.31 -14.84 -13.61
CA ASP A 207 14.07 -13.98 -12.68
C ASP A 207 13.13 -13.20 -11.74
N ALA A 208 11.90 -12.96 -12.19
CA ALA A 208 10.83 -12.31 -11.45
C ALA A 208 9.45 -12.80 -11.91
N GLU A 209 8.44 -12.71 -11.04
CA GLU A 209 7.04 -13.01 -11.39
C GLU A 209 6.33 -11.80 -12.02
N LEU A 210 6.77 -10.59 -11.68
CA LEU A 210 6.34 -9.33 -12.29
C LEU A 210 7.55 -8.44 -12.58
N MET A 211 7.44 -7.64 -13.64
CA MET A 211 8.45 -6.63 -13.96
C MET A 211 7.81 -5.25 -14.09
N LEU A 212 8.29 -4.32 -13.28
CA LEU A 212 7.99 -2.91 -13.40
C LEU A 212 9.01 -2.25 -14.33
N VAL A 213 8.54 -1.54 -15.34
CA VAL A 213 9.41 -0.79 -16.27
C VAL A 213 9.08 0.69 -16.18
N GLY A 214 9.99 1.49 -15.63
CA GLY A 214 9.84 2.94 -15.49
C GLY A 214 10.76 3.73 -16.42
N SER A 215 10.41 4.98 -16.72
CA SER A 215 11.34 5.93 -17.33
C SER A 215 10.95 7.37 -17.04
N ALA A 216 11.93 8.26 -16.88
CA ALA A 216 11.72 9.69 -16.73
C ALA A 216 12.77 10.47 -17.53
N ALA A 217 12.37 11.56 -18.17
CA ALA A 217 13.27 12.46 -18.88
C ALA A 217 12.85 13.90 -18.66
N LEU A 218 13.76 14.71 -18.11
CA LEU A 218 13.58 16.14 -17.93
C LEU A 218 14.78 16.92 -18.51
N HIS A 219 14.47 17.99 -19.21
CA HIS A 219 15.42 18.97 -19.71
C HIS A 219 15.40 20.16 -18.76
N LEU A 220 16.39 20.25 -17.86
CA LEU A 220 16.46 21.30 -16.85
C LEU A 220 17.61 22.27 -17.14
N PRO A 221 17.39 23.60 -17.04
CA PRO A 221 16.09 24.26 -16.85
C PRO A 221 15.13 24.06 -18.05
N GLU A 222 13.82 23.99 -17.79
CA GLU A 222 12.83 23.65 -18.83
C GLU A 222 12.66 24.73 -19.91
N VAL A 223 12.95 25.98 -19.55
CA VAL A 223 12.95 27.12 -20.48
C VAL A 223 14.38 27.45 -20.85
N THR A 224 14.82 26.92 -21.99
CA THR A 224 16.13 27.21 -22.59
C THR A 224 15.98 27.50 -24.08
N GLY A 225 16.97 28.19 -24.64
CA GLY A 225 17.00 28.55 -26.04
C GLY A 225 18.41 28.48 -26.61
N GLN A 226 18.49 28.49 -27.94
CA GLN A 226 19.74 28.50 -28.67
C GLN A 226 19.56 29.15 -30.03
N VAL A 227 20.68 29.50 -30.67
CA VAL A 227 20.68 29.87 -32.08
C VAL A 227 20.77 28.58 -32.91
N PRO A 228 19.86 28.34 -33.88
CA PRO A 228 19.91 27.18 -34.74
C PRO A 228 21.27 27.04 -35.43
N VAL A 229 21.88 25.86 -35.31
CA VAL A 229 23.12 25.52 -36.00
C VAL A 229 22.77 24.69 -37.23
N LYS A 230 23.37 25.03 -38.38
CA LYS A 230 23.18 24.27 -39.62
C LYS A 230 23.57 22.80 -39.40
N GLY A 231 22.64 21.89 -39.70
CA GLY A 231 22.83 20.44 -39.50
C GLY A 231 22.46 19.93 -38.11
N SER A 232 21.95 20.78 -37.22
CA SER A 232 21.33 20.35 -35.95
C SER A 232 20.08 19.50 -36.19
N THR A 233 19.80 18.59 -35.25
CA THR A 233 18.55 17.82 -35.22
C THR A 233 17.39 18.60 -34.61
N LEU A 234 17.64 19.76 -33.99
CA LEU A 234 16.63 20.56 -33.33
C LEU A 234 15.87 21.46 -34.32
N SER A 235 14.54 21.47 -34.19
CA SER A 235 13.64 22.23 -35.05
C SER A 235 13.84 23.74 -34.87
N PRO A 236 14.23 24.49 -35.92
CA PRO A 236 14.25 25.95 -35.89
C PRO A 236 12.85 26.56 -35.73
N THR A 237 11.82 25.90 -36.25
CA THR A 237 10.42 26.33 -36.07
C THR A 237 9.84 25.98 -34.71
N GLY A 238 10.53 25.15 -33.90
CA GLY A 238 10.09 24.79 -32.55
C GLY A 238 8.82 23.94 -32.56
N THR A 239 8.64 23.12 -33.60
CA THR A 239 7.49 22.21 -33.74
C THR A 239 7.99 20.86 -34.26
N VAL A 240 7.48 19.76 -33.71
CA VAL A 240 7.77 18.43 -34.25
C VAL A 240 6.70 18.06 -35.27
N ARG A 241 7.10 17.78 -36.52
CA ARG A 241 6.21 17.44 -37.64
C ARG A 241 6.61 16.09 -38.25
N ALA A 242 6.33 15.01 -37.55
CA ALA A 242 6.72 13.67 -37.99
C ALA A 242 6.12 13.34 -39.37
N PHE A 243 6.97 12.96 -40.32
CA PHE A 243 6.67 12.54 -41.70
C PHE A 243 6.06 13.63 -42.61
N ASP A 244 5.96 14.87 -42.14
CA ASP A 244 5.40 15.98 -42.90
C ASP A 244 6.42 16.58 -43.88
N ALA A 245 5.96 17.16 -44.98
CA ALA A 245 6.81 17.85 -45.96
C ALA A 245 7.61 19.03 -45.36
N ASP A 246 7.10 19.65 -44.31
CA ASP A 246 7.72 20.79 -43.63
C ASP A 246 8.47 20.37 -42.34
N ALA A 247 8.82 19.08 -42.21
CA ALA A 247 9.62 18.53 -41.11
C ALA A 247 11.02 19.17 -41.09
N ASP A 248 11.39 19.85 -40.00
CA ASP A 248 12.62 20.63 -39.89
C ASP A 248 13.48 20.29 -38.66
N GLY A 249 13.09 19.28 -37.89
CA GLY A 249 13.79 18.82 -36.70
C GLY A 249 12.86 18.41 -35.56
N THR A 250 13.47 18.14 -34.41
CA THR A 250 12.79 17.70 -33.19
C THR A 250 12.80 18.79 -32.11
N VAL A 251 11.96 18.62 -31.08
CA VAL A 251 11.88 19.50 -29.91
C VAL A 251 11.91 18.62 -28.67
N GLY A 252 12.72 18.98 -27.67
CA GLY A 252 12.78 18.26 -26.40
C GLY A 252 11.46 18.38 -25.63
N GLY A 253 11.03 17.29 -25.01
CA GLY A 253 9.88 17.27 -24.11
C GLY A 253 10.25 16.70 -22.74
N ASN A 254 9.36 16.89 -21.77
CA ASN A 254 9.56 16.51 -20.37
C ASN A 254 8.48 15.52 -19.94
N GLY A 255 8.83 14.45 -19.23
CA GLY A 255 7.82 13.53 -18.71
C GLY A 255 8.37 12.23 -18.13
N ALA A 256 7.48 11.49 -17.48
CA ALA A 256 7.76 10.18 -16.91
C ALA A 256 6.61 9.21 -17.17
N ALA A 257 6.91 7.92 -17.19
CA ALA A 257 5.95 6.86 -17.37
C ALA A 257 6.43 5.54 -16.74
N ALA A 258 5.49 4.65 -16.42
CA ALA A 258 5.78 3.30 -16.00
C ALA A 258 4.74 2.30 -16.49
N VAL A 259 5.15 1.05 -16.70
CA VAL A 259 4.27 -0.08 -17.02
C VAL A 259 4.59 -1.29 -16.15
N LEU A 260 3.57 -2.06 -15.77
CA LEU A 260 3.70 -3.32 -15.03
C LEU A 260 3.43 -4.50 -15.96
N LEU A 261 4.38 -5.42 -16.01
CA LEU A 261 4.39 -6.56 -16.93
C LEU A 261 4.30 -7.88 -16.17
N LYS A 262 3.58 -8.85 -16.75
CA LYS A 262 3.37 -10.17 -16.16
C LYS A 262 3.14 -11.23 -17.23
N PRO A 263 3.54 -12.51 -17.05
CA PRO A 263 3.17 -13.56 -17.99
C PRO A 263 1.65 -13.65 -18.15
N LEU A 264 1.15 -13.67 -19.40
CA LEU A 264 -0.28 -13.57 -19.71
C LEU A 264 -1.10 -14.65 -19.01
N ALA A 265 -0.64 -15.90 -19.05
CA ALA A 265 -1.32 -17.02 -18.41
C ALA A 265 -1.53 -16.78 -16.90
N ARG A 266 -0.54 -16.19 -16.22
CA ARG A 266 -0.64 -15.85 -14.79
C ARG A 266 -1.53 -14.64 -14.57
N ALA A 267 -1.46 -13.63 -15.45
CA ALA A 267 -2.34 -12.46 -15.37
C ALA A 267 -3.83 -12.84 -15.45
N LEU A 268 -4.16 -13.76 -16.37
CA LEU A 268 -5.52 -14.28 -16.50
C LEU A 268 -5.93 -15.13 -15.29
N ALA A 269 -5.03 -15.98 -14.78
CA ALA A 269 -5.29 -16.82 -13.61
C ALA A 269 -5.54 -15.99 -12.34
N ASP A 270 -4.80 -14.90 -12.16
CA ASP A 270 -4.92 -14.02 -10.98
C ASP A 270 -6.05 -12.99 -11.12
N GLY A 271 -6.78 -12.99 -12.25
CA GLY A 271 -7.91 -12.07 -12.48
C GLY A 271 -7.50 -10.62 -12.72
N ASP A 272 -6.32 -10.39 -13.30
CA ASP A 272 -5.81 -9.05 -13.61
C ASP A 272 -6.51 -8.43 -14.84
N THR A 273 -6.65 -7.10 -14.84
CA THR A 273 -7.00 -6.38 -16.07
C THR A 273 -5.80 -6.37 -17.01
N VAL A 274 -5.94 -6.99 -18.18
CA VAL A 274 -4.93 -6.94 -19.24
C VAL A 274 -5.25 -5.76 -20.16
N HIS A 275 -4.33 -4.80 -20.26
CA HIS A 275 -4.48 -3.63 -21.13
C HIS A 275 -4.08 -3.93 -22.58
N ALA A 276 -3.02 -4.71 -22.76
CA ALA A 276 -2.53 -5.24 -24.04
C ALA A 276 -1.59 -6.43 -23.78
N VAL A 277 -1.22 -7.14 -24.83
CA VAL A 277 -0.27 -8.26 -24.77
C VAL A 277 0.95 -7.97 -25.64
N ILE A 278 2.15 -8.06 -25.08
CA ILE A 278 3.41 -8.07 -25.82
C ILE A 278 3.63 -9.50 -26.33
N LEU A 279 3.61 -9.66 -27.65
CA LEU A 279 3.86 -10.95 -28.31
C LEU A 279 5.36 -11.21 -28.50
N GLY A 280 6.09 -10.17 -28.91
CA GLY A 280 7.51 -10.28 -29.25
C GLY A 280 8.19 -8.93 -29.28
N SER A 281 9.51 -8.94 -29.10
CA SER A 281 10.35 -7.74 -29.19
C SER A 281 11.76 -8.11 -29.66
N ALA A 282 12.45 -7.16 -30.29
CA ALA A 282 13.84 -7.33 -30.68
C ALA A 282 14.62 -6.02 -30.55
N VAL A 283 15.92 -6.17 -30.29
CA VAL A 283 16.89 -5.08 -30.19
C VAL A 283 18.07 -5.38 -31.12
N THR A 284 18.49 -4.38 -31.90
CA THR A 284 19.63 -4.48 -32.84
C THR A 284 20.54 -3.27 -32.70
N ASN A 285 21.66 -3.26 -33.44
CA ASN A 285 22.52 -2.08 -33.57
C ASN A 285 22.89 -1.82 -35.04
N ASP A 286 22.92 -0.56 -35.44
CA ASP A 286 23.27 -0.13 -36.80
C ASP A 286 24.73 -0.40 -37.19
N GLY A 287 25.62 -0.62 -36.22
CA GLY A 287 27.03 -0.85 -36.46
C GLY A 287 27.69 0.26 -37.29
N SER A 288 28.59 -0.12 -38.19
CA SER A 288 29.25 0.79 -39.12
C SER A 288 28.47 1.04 -40.41
N ASP A 289 27.35 0.36 -40.65
CA ASP A 289 26.61 0.44 -41.93
C ASP A 289 26.10 1.86 -42.22
N LYS A 290 25.91 2.68 -41.18
CA LYS A 290 25.61 4.11 -41.32
C LYS A 290 26.71 4.91 -42.04
N THR A 291 27.95 4.43 -42.09
CA THR A 291 29.12 5.12 -42.70
C THR A 291 29.14 5.10 -44.23
N THR A 292 28.40 4.19 -44.87
CA THR A 292 28.45 3.94 -46.32
C THR A 292 27.22 4.48 -47.08
N ASN A 293 26.23 5.05 -46.38
CA ASN A 293 24.97 5.55 -46.97
C ASN A 293 25.11 6.89 -47.72
N ASP A 294 26.31 7.45 -47.77
CA ASP A 294 26.68 8.54 -48.66
C ASP A 294 27.73 8.00 -49.64
N ARG A 295 27.58 8.29 -50.94
CA ARG A 295 28.58 8.02 -51.99
C ARG A 295 29.97 8.63 -51.67
N THR A 296 30.09 9.46 -50.64
CA THR A 296 31.35 10.01 -50.10
C THR A 296 31.94 9.25 -48.91
N GLY A 297 31.28 8.20 -48.36
CA GLY A 297 31.78 7.42 -47.22
C GLY A 297 31.76 8.13 -45.87
N ARG A 298 30.87 9.14 -45.69
CA ARG A 298 30.81 10.03 -44.50
C ARG A 298 29.55 9.88 -43.66
N GLY A 299 29.20 8.68 -43.22
CA GLY A 299 28.22 8.56 -42.13
C GLY A 299 28.81 8.86 -40.76
N GLY A 300 28.02 9.48 -39.88
CA GLY A 300 28.44 9.85 -38.53
C GLY A 300 27.86 8.93 -37.45
N PHE A 301 28.47 8.92 -36.27
CA PHE A 301 28.02 8.15 -35.10
C PHE A 301 26.53 8.35 -34.76
N ALA A 302 26.02 9.57 -34.92
CA ALA A 302 24.64 9.93 -34.61
C ALA A 302 23.62 9.66 -35.75
N ALA A 303 24.08 9.22 -36.93
CA ALA A 303 23.18 8.93 -38.04
C ALA A 303 22.45 7.58 -37.84
N PRO A 304 21.14 7.48 -38.15
CA PRO A 304 20.42 6.22 -38.10
C PRO A 304 20.73 5.34 -39.32
N GLY A 305 20.64 4.02 -39.16
CA GLY A 305 20.78 3.02 -40.23
C GLY A 305 19.46 2.35 -40.62
N VAL A 306 19.27 2.08 -41.92
CA VAL A 306 18.07 1.39 -42.43
C VAL A 306 18.07 -0.10 -42.04
N ALA A 307 19.20 -0.79 -42.26
CA ALA A 307 19.32 -2.23 -42.04
C ALA A 307 19.07 -2.63 -40.58
N GLY A 308 19.70 -1.93 -39.63
CA GLY A 308 19.50 -2.21 -38.19
C GLY A 308 18.05 -2.04 -37.76
N GLN A 309 17.38 -0.98 -38.20
CA GLN A 309 15.95 -0.74 -37.92
C GLN A 309 15.06 -1.83 -38.53
N ARG A 310 15.26 -2.15 -39.81
CA ARG A 310 14.54 -3.24 -40.50
C ARG A 310 14.69 -4.56 -39.75
N ASP A 311 15.91 -4.89 -39.34
CA ASP A 311 16.21 -6.15 -38.67
C ASP A 311 15.60 -6.21 -37.27
N ALA A 312 15.45 -5.07 -36.58
CA ALA A 312 14.68 -5.02 -35.32
C ALA A 312 13.19 -5.31 -35.55
N VAL A 313 12.58 -4.76 -36.60
CA VAL A 313 11.17 -5.03 -36.95
C VAL A 313 10.98 -6.50 -37.31
N LEU A 314 11.81 -7.03 -38.21
CA LEU A 314 11.77 -8.44 -38.62
C LEU A 314 12.05 -9.39 -37.46
N GLY A 315 12.97 -9.03 -36.57
CA GLY A 315 13.27 -9.79 -35.35
C GLY A 315 12.07 -9.85 -34.41
N ALA A 316 11.39 -8.72 -34.20
CA ALA A 316 10.21 -8.67 -33.34
C ALA A 316 9.01 -9.43 -33.93
N LEU A 317 8.80 -9.35 -35.26
CA LEU A 317 7.80 -10.16 -35.97
C LEU A 317 8.06 -11.66 -35.83
N ARG A 318 9.32 -12.11 -36.01
CA ARG A 318 9.72 -13.50 -35.78
C ARG A 318 9.52 -13.93 -34.33
N ALA A 319 9.90 -13.10 -33.36
CA ALA A 319 9.73 -13.39 -31.94
C ALA A 319 8.26 -13.46 -31.51
N ALA A 320 7.39 -12.72 -32.20
CA ALA A 320 5.94 -12.73 -31.99
C ALA A 320 5.21 -13.84 -32.76
N ASP A 321 5.88 -14.49 -33.72
CA ASP A 321 5.31 -15.44 -34.68
C ASP A 321 4.08 -14.86 -35.42
N VAL A 322 4.21 -13.63 -35.93
CA VAL A 322 3.13 -12.96 -36.68
C VAL A 322 3.61 -12.37 -38.00
N ASP A 323 2.66 -12.29 -38.95
CA ASP A 323 2.89 -11.66 -40.24
C ASP A 323 2.70 -10.13 -40.20
N ALA A 324 3.54 -9.38 -40.91
CA ALA A 324 3.45 -7.92 -40.97
C ALA A 324 2.10 -7.42 -41.54
N ALA A 325 1.44 -8.20 -42.41
CA ALA A 325 0.10 -7.89 -42.94
C ALA A 325 -0.99 -7.86 -41.87
N SER A 326 -0.73 -8.42 -40.68
CA SER A 326 -1.64 -8.38 -39.53
C SER A 326 -1.45 -7.15 -38.63
N ILE A 327 -0.38 -6.37 -38.83
CA ILE A 327 -0.12 -5.15 -38.07
C ILE A 327 -0.89 -3.99 -38.70
N GLY A 328 -1.86 -3.43 -37.98
CA GLY A 328 -2.70 -2.33 -38.48
C GLY A 328 -2.28 -0.95 -37.99
N TYR A 329 -1.37 -0.87 -37.01
CA TYR A 329 -0.85 0.39 -36.49
C TYR A 329 0.63 0.25 -36.14
N VAL A 330 1.43 1.27 -36.42
CA VAL A 330 2.80 1.38 -35.91
C VAL A 330 2.95 2.75 -35.25
N GLU A 331 3.29 2.75 -33.96
CA GLU A 331 3.83 3.93 -33.29
C GLU A 331 5.32 4.03 -33.61
N ALA A 332 5.66 4.96 -34.49
CA ALA A 332 7.01 5.19 -34.95
C ALA A 332 7.86 5.92 -33.90
N HIS A 333 9.17 5.91 -34.11
CA HIS A 333 10.08 6.86 -33.50
C HIS A 333 9.76 8.29 -33.98
N GLY A 334 9.58 8.52 -35.28
CA GLY A 334 8.96 9.72 -35.89
C GLY A 334 9.35 11.04 -35.24
N THR A 335 10.59 11.48 -35.44
CA THR A 335 11.19 12.64 -34.76
C THR A 335 10.95 13.96 -35.46
N GLY A 336 10.40 13.95 -36.69
CA GLY A 336 10.25 15.17 -37.49
C GLY A 336 11.57 15.64 -38.10
N THR A 337 12.59 14.77 -38.17
CA THR A 337 13.91 15.16 -38.66
C THR A 337 14.02 14.90 -40.16
N LEU A 338 14.61 15.85 -40.89
CA LEU A 338 14.76 15.82 -42.36
C LEU A 338 15.34 14.51 -42.91
N LYS A 339 16.33 13.93 -42.22
CA LYS A 339 16.95 12.66 -42.62
C LYS A 339 16.37 11.44 -41.89
N GLY A 340 15.97 11.59 -40.63
CA GLY A 340 15.54 10.45 -39.81
C GLY A 340 14.21 9.88 -40.29
N ASP A 341 13.23 10.73 -40.57
CA ASP A 341 11.90 10.28 -40.96
C ASP A 341 11.91 9.46 -42.28
N PRO A 342 12.62 9.86 -43.36
CA PRO A 342 12.76 9.01 -44.55
C PRO A 342 13.50 7.69 -44.30
N ILE A 343 14.54 7.68 -43.45
CA ILE A 343 15.30 6.47 -43.13
C ILE A 343 14.42 5.48 -42.36
N GLU A 344 13.67 5.96 -41.38
CA GLU A 344 12.74 5.15 -40.60
C GLU A 344 11.61 4.58 -41.47
N PHE A 345 11.01 5.42 -42.32
CA PHE A 345 9.96 5.00 -43.23
C PHE A 345 10.44 3.92 -44.21
N ALA A 346 11.66 4.08 -44.74
CA ALA A 346 12.29 3.07 -45.60
C ALA A 346 12.51 1.75 -44.86
N ALA A 347 13.05 1.79 -43.64
CA ALA A 347 13.32 0.60 -42.84
C ALA A 347 12.03 -0.17 -42.49
N LEU A 348 10.99 0.54 -42.07
CA LEU A 348 9.67 -0.04 -41.81
C LEU A 348 9.06 -0.64 -43.08
N THR A 349 9.20 0.05 -44.21
CA THR A 349 8.69 -0.43 -45.51
C THR A 349 9.43 -1.68 -45.95
N GLU A 350 10.77 -1.71 -45.89
CA GLU A 350 11.57 -2.90 -46.21
C GLU A 350 11.17 -4.10 -45.35
N ALA A 351 10.96 -3.90 -44.05
CA ALA A 351 10.56 -4.98 -43.15
C ALA A 351 9.18 -5.54 -43.49
N PHE A 352 8.19 -4.67 -43.75
CA PHE A 352 6.83 -5.11 -44.10
C PHE A 352 6.78 -5.77 -45.49
N ARG A 353 7.56 -5.28 -46.46
CA ARG A 353 7.65 -5.85 -47.81
C ARG A 353 8.25 -7.25 -47.85
N ALA A 354 9.01 -7.65 -46.83
CA ALA A 354 9.47 -9.03 -46.71
C ALA A 354 8.31 -10.04 -46.46
N HIS A 355 7.13 -9.56 -46.08
CA HIS A 355 5.96 -10.38 -45.76
C HIS A 355 4.75 -10.12 -46.67
N THR A 356 4.55 -8.89 -47.16
CA THR A 356 3.33 -8.54 -47.90
C THR A 356 3.49 -7.47 -48.97
N ASP A 357 2.71 -7.64 -50.05
CA ASP A 357 2.60 -6.66 -51.14
C ASP A 357 1.48 -5.61 -50.94
N ARG A 358 0.70 -5.70 -49.86
CA ARG A 358 -0.41 -4.78 -49.60
C ARG A 358 0.07 -3.36 -49.32
N THR A 359 -0.67 -2.37 -49.81
CA THR A 359 -0.43 -0.94 -49.58
C THR A 359 -1.51 -0.30 -48.71
N GLY A 360 -1.17 0.81 -48.05
CA GLY A 360 -2.12 1.70 -47.38
C GLY A 360 -3.04 1.05 -46.33
N PHE A 361 -2.57 0.02 -45.62
CA PHE A 361 -3.39 -0.71 -44.63
C PHE A 361 -2.94 -0.51 -43.18
N CYS A 362 -1.69 -0.14 -42.94
CA CYS A 362 -1.13 0.07 -41.61
C CYS A 362 -1.02 1.58 -41.31
N ALA A 363 -1.65 2.07 -40.25
CA ALA A 363 -1.53 3.47 -39.87
C ALA A 363 -0.20 3.73 -39.14
N LEU A 364 0.51 4.79 -39.54
CA LEU A 364 1.76 5.20 -38.92
C LEU A 364 1.54 6.44 -38.05
N GLY A 365 1.88 6.37 -36.77
CA GLY A 365 1.71 7.43 -35.79
C GLY A 365 3.01 7.83 -35.09
N SER A 366 3.01 8.98 -34.41
CA SER A 366 4.06 9.39 -33.46
C SER A 366 3.45 10.25 -32.35
N THR A 367 3.92 10.09 -31.12
CA THR A 367 3.52 10.89 -29.95
C THR A 367 4.32 12.19 -29.84
N LYS A 368 5.52 12.24 -30.43
CA LYS A 368 6.45 13.37 -30.27
C LYS A 368 5.88 14.71 -30.74
N PRO A 369 5.07 14.78 -31.82
CA PRO A 369 4.36 16.01 -32.17
C PRO A 369 3.43 16.57 -31.08
N ALA A 370 2.88 15.72 -30.20
CA ALA A 370 2.00 16.14 -29.14
C ALA A 370 2.77 16.61 -27.89
N ILE A 371 3.78 15.87 -27.45
CA ILE A 371 4.42 16.09 -26.13
C ILE A 371 5.93 16.34 -26.21
N GLY A 372 6.48 16.53 -27.42
CA GLY A 372 7.92 16.63 -27.65
C GLY A 372 8.62 15.27 -27.57
N HIS A 373 9.93 15.29 -27.80
CA HIS A 373 10.76 14.10 -27.66
C HIS A 373 11.18 13.95 -26.18
N LEU A 374 10.57 12.98 -25.49
CA LEU A 374 10.86 12.66 -24.09
C LEU A 374 12.16 11.86 -23.89
N ASP A 375 13.18 12.08 -24.73
CA ASP A 375 14.48 11.37 -24.69
C ASP A 375 14.38 9.86 -24.32
N SER A 376 14.95 9.45 -23.18
CA SER A 376 14.97 8.06 -22.70
C SER A 376 13.59 7.48 -22.39
N ALA A 377 12.60 8.34 -22.10
CA ALA A 377 11.21 7.98 -21.79
C ALA A 377 10.30 7.89 -23.04
N ALA A 378 10.80 8.31 -24.21
CA ALA A 378 10.00 8.35 -25.45
C ALA A 378 9.42 6.98 -25.84
N GLY A 379 10.15 5.89 -25.57
CA GLY A 379 9.69 4.53 -25.84
C GLY A 379 8.44 4.14 -25.04
N LEU A 380 8.37 4.50 -23.75
CA LEU A 380 7.18 4.22 -22.93
C LEU A 380 5.99 5.11 -23.31
N ALA A 381 6.22 6.37 -23.68
CA ALA A 381 5.16 7.24 -24.18
C ALA A 381 4.50 6.68 -25.45
N GLY A 382 5.32 6.16 -26.38
CA GLY A 382 4.84 5.47 -27.57
C GLY A 382 4.13 4.16 -27.25
N LEU A 383 4.69 3.35 -26.34
CA LEU A 383 4.08 2.09 -25.88
C LEU A 383 2.67 2.33 -25.29
N ILE A 384 2.54 3.29 -24.36
CA ILE A 384 1.26 3.62 -23.73
C ILE A 384 0.25 4.12 -24.76
N LYS A 385 0.67 4.99 -25.70
CA LYS A 385 -0.20 5.42 -26.80
C LYS A 385 -0.70 4.22 -27.63
N ALA A 386 0.18 3.29 -27.99
CA ALA A 386 -0.20 2.10 -28.75
C ALA A 386 -1.16 1.19 -27.96
N VAL A 387 -0.96 1.06 -26.64
CA VAL A 387 -1.90 0.36 -25.74
C VAL A 387 -3.27 1.03 -25.79
N GLU A 388 -3.37 2.35 -25.67
CA GLU A 388 -4.66 3.06 -25.70
C GLU A 388 -5.33 2.98 -27.09
N VAL A 389 -4.56 3.03 -28.18
CA VAL A 389 -5.06 2.77 -29.55
C VAL A 389 -5.71 1.39 -29.66
N LEU A 390 -5.07 0.34 -29.11
CA LEU A 390 -5.60 -1.03 -29.12
C LEU A 390 -6.87 -1.15 -28.26
N ARG A 391 -6.85 -0.59 -27.05
CA ARG A 391 -7.98 -0.64 -26.10
C ARG A 391 -9.22 0.05 -26.64
N HIS A 392 -9.05 1.24 -27.22
CA HIS A 392 -10.16 2.02 -27.76
C HIS A 392 -10.56 1.60 -29.17
N GLY A 393 -9.69 0.89 -29.90
CA GLY A 393 -9.95 0.51 -31.29
C GLY A 393 -10.10 1.73 -32.20
N VAL A 394 -9.30 2.76 -31.97
CA VAL A 394 -9.34 4.05 -32.68
C VAL A 394 -7.91 4.49 -32.98
N VAL A 395 -7.66 4.89 -34.23
CA VAL A 395 -6.39 5.48 -34.66
C VAL A 395 -6.52 7.01 -34.62
N PRO A 396 -5.75 7.71 -33.76
CA PRO A 396 -5.77 9.17 -33.67
C PRO A 396 -5.06 9.82 -34.86
N PRO A 397 -5.28 11.13 -35.12
CA PRO A 397 -4.51 11.87 -36.10
C PRO A 397 -3.03 12.02 -35.69
N LEU A 398 -2.15 12.21 -36.68
CA LEU A 398 -0.81 12.74 -36.46
C LEU A 398 -0.90 14.23 -36.13
N VAL A 399 -0.47 14.60 -34.93
CA VAL A 399 -0.42 16.03 -34.52
C VAL A 399 0.59 16.78 -35.40
N ASN A 400 0.28 18.03 -35.75
CA ASN A 400 1.08 18.91 -36.62
C ASN A 400 1.36 18.40 -38.05
N PHE A 401 0.61 17.39 -38.52
CA PHE A 401 0.75 16.83 -39.87
C PHE A 401 -0.28 17.44 -40.84
N SER A 402 0.18 17.74 -42.05
CA SER A 402 -0.59 18.38 -43.13
C SER A 402 -0.50 17.57 -44.44
N ARG A 403 0.72 17.27 -44.90
CA ARG A 403 0.97 16.56 -46.16
C ARG A 403 2.24 15.71 -46.05
N PRO A 404 2.27 14.52 -46.68
CA PRO A 404 3.43 13.65 -46.60
C PRO A 404 4.68 14.31 -47.18
N ASN A 405 5.83 14.03 -46.57
CA ASN A 405 7.12 14.39 -47.14
C ASN A 405 7.32 13.69 -48.51
N PRO A 406 7.62 14.42 -49.60
CA PRO A 406 7.80 13.84 -50.94
C PRO A 406 8.91 12.79 -51.05
N ALA A 407 9.84 12.74 -50.07
CA ALA A 407 10.85 11.68 -49.99
C ALA A 407 10.27 10.33 -49.53
N LEU A 408 9.02 10.31 -49.05
CA LEU A 408 8.30 9.12 -48.62
C LEU A 408 7.41 8.65 -49.77
N ALA A 409 7.68 7.46 -50.31
CA ALA A 409 6.82 6.83 -51.33
C ALA A 409 5.55 6.25 -50.70
N VAL A 410 4.72 7.10 -50.09
CA VAL A 410 3.59 6.68 -49.23
C VAL A 410 2.56 5.87 -50.00
N GLU A 411 2.23 6.29 -51.22
CA GLU A 411 1.24 5.65 -52.10
C GLU A 411 1.57 4.19 -52.40
N ASP A 412 2.87 3.88 -52.53
CA ASP A 412 3.42 2.56 -52.81
C ASP A 412 3.93 1.86 -51.55
N SER A 413 3.54 2.31 -50.36
CA SER A 413 3.96 1.73 -49.08
C SER A 413 2.83 0.98 -48.37
N PRO A 414 3.15 0.09 -47.41
CA PRO A 414 2.16 -0.50 -46.50
C PRO A 414 1.42 0.54 -45.64
N PHE A 415 1.97 1.75 -45.51
CA PHE A 415 1.59 2.72 -44.52
C PHE A 415 0.63 3.78 -45.03
N LEU A 416 -0.19 4.30 -44.12
CA LEU A 416 -0.98 5.51 -44.30
C LEU A 416 -0.74 6.47 -43.13
N LEU A 417 -0.74 7.77 -43.40
CA LEU A 417 -0.52 8.83 -42.40
C LEU A 417 -1.87 9.45 -42.01
N PRO A 418 -2.38 9.24 -40.79
CA PRO A 418 -3.72 9.67 -40.41
C PRO A 418 -3.80 11.19 -40.18
N VAL A 419 -4.60 11.89 -41.00
CA VAL A 419 -4.89 13.34 -40.84
C VAL A 419 -6.09 13.61 -39.92
N ARG A 420 -6.89 12.59 -39.62
CA ARG A 420 -8.08 12.65 -38.76
C ARG A 420 -8.25 11.33 -38.02
N GLU A 421 -9.01 11.35 -36.94
CA GLU A 421 -9.42 10.14 -36.21
C GLU A 421 -10.09 9.12 -37.14
N ARG A 422 -9.75 7.84 -36.97
CA ARG A 422 -10.35 6.73 -37.71
C ARG A 422 -10.71 5.59 -36.76
N ALA A 423 -11.95 5.10 -36.83
CA ALA A 423 -12.32 3.86 -36.17
C ALA A 423 -11.49 2.70 -36.74
N TRP A 424 -11.03 1.81 -35.86
CA TRP A 424 -10.34 0.57 -36.20
C TRP A 424 -11.18 -0.62 -35.74
N PRO A 425 -12.28 -0.95 -36.44
CA PRO A 425 -13.19 -2.03 -36.03
C PRO A 425 -12.50 -3.41 -36.09
N LEU A 426 -13.01 -4.35 -35.30
CA LEU A 426 -12.52 -5.73 -35.27
C LEU A 426 -12.90 -6.45 -36.58
N ALA A 427 -11.92 -6.68 -37.45
CA ALA A 427 -12.00 -7.65 -38.55
C ALA A 427 -11.22 -8.95 -38.23
N GLY A 428 -10.64 -9.02 -37.03
CA GLY A 428 -9.69 -9.99 -36.53
C GLY A 428 -9.04 -9.42 -35.25
N VAL A 429 -7.89 -9.94 -34.84
CA VAL A 429 -7.17 -9.42 -33.68
C VAL A 429 -6.38 -8.16 -34.06
N ARG A 430 -6.55 -7.05 -33.33
CA ARG A 430 -5.76 -5.84 -33.57
C ARG A 430 -4.34 -6.03 -33.06
N ARG A 431 -3.37 -5.66 -33.89
CA ARG A 431 -1.94 -5.69 -33.55
C ARG A 431 -1.25 -4.40 -33.93
N ALA A 432 -0.39 -3.94 -33.03
CA ALA A 432 0.36 -2.71 -33.19
C ALA A 432 1.87 -2.95 -33.03
N GLY A 433 2.69 -2.22 -33.78
CA GLY A 433 4.13 -2.12 -33.56
C GLY A 433 4.49 -0.84 -32.79
N VAL A 434 5.55 -0.88 -31.99
CA VAL A 434 6.16 0.29 -31.36
C VAL A 434 7.64 0.31 -31.68
N HIS A 435 8.13 1.39 -32.26
CA HIS A 435 9.51 1.51 -32.71
C HIS A 435 10.25 2.64 -31.98
N SER A 436 11.48 2.38 -31.53
CA SER A 436 12.33 3.41 -30.94
C SER A 436 13.80 3.25 -31.34
N ILE A 437 14.43 4.37 -31.70
CA ILE A 437 15.76 4.43 -32.32
C ILE A 437 16.66 5.26 -31.40
N GLY A 438 17.72 4.64 -30.87
CA GLY A 438 18.68 5.31 -30.01
C GLY A 438 19.78 6.00 -30.80
N MET A 439 20.17 7.21 -30.39
CA MET A 439 21.38 7.84 -30.89
C MET A 439 22.59 6.92 -30.62
N GLY A 440 23.41 6.66 -31.64
CA GLY A 440 24.46 5.64 -31.60
C GLY A 440 24.09 4.33 -32.31
N GLY A 441 22.80 4.13 -32.60
CA GLY A 441 22.30 3.09 -33.51
C GLY A 441 21.60 1.90 -32.84
N THR A 442 21.32 1.95 -31.55
CA THR A 442 20.57 0.86 -30.87
C THR A 442 19.08 0.99 -31.13
N ASN A 443 18.51 0.06 -31.89
CA ASN A 443 17.11 0.07 -32.32
C ASN A 443 16.31 -0.95 -31.52
N ALA A 444 15.07 -0.61 -31.17
CA ALA A 444 14.14 -1.51 -30.50
C ALA A 444 12.79 -1.51 -31.22
N HIS A 445 12.17 -2.69 -31.34
CA HIS A 445 10.81 -2.83 -31.84
C HIS A 445 10.02 -3.82 -30.98
N VAL A 446 8.77 -3.50 -30.67
CA VAL A 446 7.85 -4.32 -29.86
C VAL A 446 6.56 -4.53 -30.63
N ILE A 447 6.08 -5.78 -30.66
CA ILE A 447 4.78 -6.15 -31.23
C ILE A 447 3.78 -6.35 -30.10
N LEU A 448 2.69 -5.58 -30.15
CA LEU A 448 1.55 -5.62 -29.26
C LEU A 448 0.33 -6.25 -29.94
N GLU A 449 -0.50 -6.90 -29.15
CA GLU A 449 -1.82 -7.41 -29.50
C GLU A 449 -2.85 -6.87 -28.51
N GLN A 450 -4.09 -6.66 -28.97
CA GLN A 450 -5.19 -6.29 -28.08
C GLN A 450 -5.35 -7.34 -26.96
N ALA A 451 -5.80 -6.91 -25.79
CA ALA A 451 -6.12 -7.83 -24.71
C ALA A 451 -7.13 -8.90 -25.17
N PRO A 452 -7.00 -10.16 -24.71
CA PRO A 452 -8.01 -11.17 -24.97
C PRO A 452 -9.35 -10.70 -24.39
N GLU A 453 -10.45 -11.01 -25.07
CA GLU A 453 -11.77 -10.83 -24.45
C GLU A 453 -11.78 -11.65 -23.16
N ALA A 454 -11.79 -10.97 -22.02
CA ALA A 454 -11.86 -11.67 -20.75
C ALA A 454 -13.21 -12.40 -20.76
N PRO A 455 -13.26 -13.75 -20.71
CA PRO A 455 -14.52 -14.44 -20.55
C PRO A 455 -15.16 -13.82 -19.32
N ARG A 456 -16.34 -13.19 -19.45
CA ARG A 456 -17.10 -12.84 -18.25
C ARG A 456 -17.25 -14.17 -17.54
N ASN A 457 -16.72 -14.31 -16.32
CA ASN A 457 -17.07 -15.46 -15.52
C ASN A 457 -18.57 -15.29 -15.24
N ALA A 458 -19.40 -15.79 -16.16
CA ALA A 458 -20.84 -15.90 -16.02
C ALA A 458 -21.21 -16.95 -14.95
N SER A 459 -20.21 -17.44 -14.23
CA SER A 459 -20.30 -18.42 -13.16
C SER A 459 -19.13 -18.22 -12.19
N ALA A 460 -19.19 -17.20 -11.34
CA ALA A 460 -19.08 -17.54 -9.92
C ALA A 460 -20.40 -18.24 -9.60
N SER A 461 -20.45 -19.54 -9.86
CA SER A 461 -21.59 -20.39 -9.58
C SER A 461 -21.72 -20.52 -8.06
N GLY A 462 -22.52 -19.64 -7.49
CA GLY A 462 -23.03 -19.68 -6.12
C GLY A 462 -23.82 -18.41 -5.85
N ASP A 463 -25.04 -18.53 -5.32
CA ASP A 463 -25.92 -17.46 -4.83
C ASP A 463 -25.32 -16.66 -3.65
N VAL A 464 -23.98 -16.58 -3.52
CA VAL A 464 -23.30 -16.00 -2.35
C VAL A 464 -23.25 -14.49 -2.50
N PRO A 465 -23.92 -13.72 -1.60
CA PRO A 465 -23.93 -12.27 -1.68
C PRO A 465 -22.52 -11.68 -1.51
N VAL A 466 -22.14 -10.78 -2.41
CA VAL A 466 -20.87 -10.04 -2.32
C VAL A 466 -21.03 -8.90 -1.32
N PRO A 467 -20.09 -8.72 -0.36
CA PRO A 467 -20.12 -7.59 0.56
C PRO A 467 -20.08 -6.26 -0.21
N ALA A 468 -20.97 -5.34 0.13
CA ALA A 468 -20.99 -4.01 -0.47
C ALA A 468 -20.07 -3.09 0.35
N LEU A 469 -18.76 -3.37 0.29
CA LEU A 469 -17.72 -2.68 1.03
C LEU A 469 -16.70 -2.04 0.08
N LEU A 470 -16.33 -0.80 0.35
CA LEU A 470 -15.32 -0.07 -0.39
C LEU A 470 -14.31 0.57 0.59
N PRO A 471 -13.24 -0.15 0.96
CA PRO A 471 -12.18 0.38 1.82
C PRO A 471 -11.24 1.30 1.03
N LEU A 472 -10.91 2.46 1.60
CA LEU A 472 -9.85 3.35 1.14
C LEU A 472 -8.91 3.63 2.32
N SER A 473 -7.65 3.89 2.01
CA SER A 473 -6.73 4.40 3.01
C SER A 473 -5.73 5.38 2.43
N ALA A 474 -5.29 6.33 3.26
CA ALA A 474 -4.31 7.33 2.88
C ALA A 474 -3.34 7.68 4.02
N ALA A 475 -2.24 8.36 3.67
CA ALA A 475 -1.22 8.76 4.63
C ALA A 475 -1.70 9.87 5.58
N ASP A 476 -2.64 10.70 5.12
CA ASP A 476 -3.27 11.79 5.88
C ASP A 476 -4.75 12.00 5.45
N GLY A 477 -5.45 12.89 6.16
CA GLY A 477 -6.86 13.17 5.92
C GLY A 477 -7.14 13.94 4.61
N ASP A 478 -6.20 14.75 4.11
CA ASP A 478 -6.36 15.49 2.85
C ASP A 478 -6.23 14.55 1.65
N ALA A 479 -5.23 13.66 1.68
CA ALA A 479 -5.08 12.58 0.73
C ALA A 479 -6.30 11.67 0.70
N LEU A 480 -6.88 11.32 1.85
CA LEU A 480 -8.09 10.48 1.92
C LEU A 480 -9.29 11.17 1.25
N ARG A 481 -9.49 12.47 1.49
CA ARG A 481 -10.54 13.26 0.83
C ARG A 481 -10.33 13.37 -0.68
N ALA A 482 -9.11 13.68 -1.11
CA ALA A 482 -8.77 13.73 -2.54
C ALA A 482 -8.99 12.37 -3.21
N TYR A 483 -8.68 11.27 -2.52
CA TYR A 483 -8.84 9.93 -3.07
C TYR A 483 -10.33 9.57 -3.20
N ALA A 484 -11.11 9.86 -2.16
CA ALA A 484 -12.56 9.66 -2.18
C ALA A 484 -13.23 10.47 -3.31
N ALA A 485 -12.82 11.73 -3.52
CA ALA A 485 -13.34 12.57 -4.60
C ALA A 485 -13.01 12.01 -6.00
N ALA A 486 -11.76 11.61 -6.23
CA ALA A 486 -11.35 11.02 -7.50
C ALA A 486 -12.13 9.72 -7.80
N LEU A 487 -12.34 8.89 -6.78
CA LEU A 487 -13.13 7.66 -6.93
C LEU A 487 -14.62 7.94 -7.17
N ARG A 488 -15.20 8.91 -6.45
CA ARG A 488 -16.58 9.38 -6.65
C ARG A 488 -16.78 9.81 -8.10
N ASP A 489 -15.90 10.66 -8.63
CA ASP A 489 -15.97 11.15 -10.01
C ASP A 489 -15.87 10.00 -11.02
N ARG A 490 -14.96 9.04 -10.79
CA ARG A 490 -14.79 7.87 -11.66
C ARG A 490 -16.04 6.98 -11.70
N LEU A 491 -16.69 6.78 -10.56
CA LEU A 491 -17.87 5.93 -10.43
C LEU A 491 -19.14 6.61 -10.95
N ALA A 492 -19.25 7.94 -10.83
CA ALA A 492 -20.36 8.71 -11.38
C ALA A 492 -20.31 8.82 -12.93
N GLY A 493 -19.11 8.79 -13.52
CA GLY A 493 -18.89 9.02 -14.95
C GLY A 493 -19.17 7.84 -15.90
N GLY A 494 -19.72 6.70 -15.43
CA GLY A 494 -20.00 5.55 -16.29
C GLY A 494 -20.64 4.38 -15.54
N SER A 495 -20.71 3.20 -16.17
CA SER A 495 -21.12 1.97 -15.49
C SER A 495 -20.08 1.59 -14.42
N PRO A 496 -20.44 1.58 -13.13
CA PRO A 496 -19.49 1.23 -12.08
C PRO A 496 -19.08 -0.25 -12.20
N PRO A 497 -17.84 -0.60 -11.82
CA PRO A 497 -17.44 -2.00 -11.65
C PRO A 497 -18.36 -2.72 -10.65
N SER A 498 -18.36 -4.06 -10.67
CA SER A 498 -19.13 -4.82 -9.70
C SER A 498 -18.60 -4.58 -8.27
N PRO A 499 -19.41 -4.76 -7.20
CA PRO A 499 -18.93 -4.68 -5.83
C PRO A 499 -17.74 -5.60 -5.55
N ALA A 500 -17.69 -6.78 -6.19
CA ALA A 500 -16.59 -7.72 -6.05
C ALA A 500 -15.30 -7.16 -6.66
N ASP A 501 -15.36 -6.53 -7.84
CA ASP A 501 -14.20 -5.92 -8.47
C ASP A 501 -13.68 -4.71 -7.67
N LEU A 502 -14.60 -3.90 -7.14
CA LEU A 502 -14.27 -2.76 -6.27
C LEU A 502 -13.56 -3.22 -5.01
N LEU A 503 -14.13 -4.21 -4.30
CA LEU A 503 -13.56 -4.73 -3.07
C LEU A 503 -12.22 -5.45 -3.33
N THR A 504 -12.12 -6.29 -4.37
CA THR A 504 -10.86 -6.94 -4.77
C THR A 504 -9.78 -5.90 -5.06
N THR A 505 -10.09 -4.87 -5.85
CA THR A 505 -9.09 -3.86 -6.24
C THR A 505 -8.64 -3.01 -5.06
N THR A 506 -9.58 -2.54 -4.24
CA THR A 506 -9.28 -1.61 -3.15
C THR A 506 -8.73 -2.29 -1.90
N ALA A 507 -9.21 -3.49 -1.57
CA ALA A 507 -8.81 -4.19 -0.34
C ALA A 507 -7.55 -5.05 -0.50
N LEU A 508 -7.31 -5.60 -1.70
CA LEU A 508 -6.15 -6.45 -1.99
C LEU A 508 -5.09 -5.74 -2.84
N GLY A 509 -5.49 -4.79 -3.69
CA GLY A 509 -4.61 -4.15 -4.66
C GLY A 509 -4.02 -2.80 -4.24
N ARG A 510 -4.41 -2.26 -3.08
CA ARG A 510 -3.94 -0.96 -2.57
C ARG A 510 -3.13 -1.12 -1.29
N ARG A 511 -2.19 -0.20 -1.09
CA ARG A 511 -1.40 -0.12 0.13
C ARG A 511 -2.31 0.28 1.30
N LEU A 512 -2.23 -0.45 2.41
CA LEU A 512 -2.93 -0.09 3.64
C LEU A 512 -2.17 1.02 4.39
N LEU A 513 -2.86 2.13 4.64
CA LEU A 513 -2.32 3.34 5.27
C LEU A 513 -3.14 3.76 6.52
N PRO A 514 -2.65 4.70 7.35
CA PRO A 514 -3.24 5.03 8.64
C PRO A 514 -4.66 5.61 8.60
N HIS A 515 -4.93 6.56 7.70
CA HIS A 515 -6.24 7.20 7.60
C HIS A 515 -7.14 6.33 6.74
N ARG A 516 -8.19 5.75 7.33
CA ARG A 516 -9.03 4.73 6.70
C ARG A 516 -10.46 5.22 6.56
N LEU A 517 -11.08 4.91 5.43
CA LEU A 517 -12.49 5.07 5.15
C LEU A 517 -13.01 3.71 4.67
N VAL A 518 -14.18 3.30 5.13
CA VAL A 518 -14.93 2.21 4.51
C VAL A 518 -16.32 2.71 4.20
N VAL A 519 -16.65 2.77 2.91
CA VAL A 519 -18.03 3.00 2.47
C VAL A 519 -18.78 1.66 2.52
N THR A 520 -19.98 1.70 3.09
CA THR A 520 -20.85 0.55 3.30
C THR A 520 -22.14 0.72 2.51
N GLY A 521 -22.58 -0.35 1.84
CA GLY A 521 -23.85 -0.38 1.09
C GLY A 521 -23.67 -0.39 -0.42
N ALA A 522 -24.78 -0.69 -1.12
CA ALA A 522 -24.77 -0.97 -2.56
C ALA A 522 -24.48 0.25 -3.45
N ASP A 523 -24.65 1.48 -2.94
CA ASP A 523 -24.35 2.72 -3.65
C ASP A 523 -23.06 3.35 -3.11
N PRO A 524 -21.89 3.05 -3.70
CA PRO A 524 -20.62 3.63 -3.27
C PRO A 524 -20.54 5.13 -3.50
N VAL A 525 -21.27 5.69 -4.49
CA VAL A 525 -21.23 7.14 -4.77
C VAL A 525 -21.90 7.91 -3.64
N ALA A 526 -23.07 7.45 -3.19
CA ALA A 526 -23.77 8.06 -2.06
C ALA A 526 -22.95 8.03 -0.76
N GLY A 527 -22.23 6.93 -0.51
CA GLY A 527 -21.34 6.83 0.66
C GLY A 527 -20.12 7.75 0.58
N LEU A 528 -19.52 7.90 -0.61
CA LEU A 528 -18.42 8.84 -0.84
C LEU A 528 -18.90 10.31 -0.70
N ASP A 529 -20.07 10.65 -1.25
CA ASP A 529 -20.66 11.99 -1.10
C ASP A 529 -20.99 12.32 0.37
N ALA A 530 -21.49 11.35 1.14
CA ALA A 530 -21.72 11.51 2.58
C ALA A 530 -20.42 11.80 3.34
N PHE A 531 -19.33 11.08 3.03
CA PHE A 531 -18.01 11.35 3.61
C PHE A 531 -17.48 12.74 3.22
N LEU A 532 -17.53 13.08 1.93
CA LEU A 532 -17.01 14.35 1.40
C LEU A 532 -17.78 15.57 1.93
N SER A 533 -19.08 15.42 2.23
CA SER A 533 -19.91 16.47 2.82
C SER A 533 -19.77 16.60 4.35
N GLY A 534 -19.07 15.67 5.01
CA GLY A 534 -18.92 15.65 6.46
C GLY A 534 -20.20 15.28 7.21
N ALA A 535 -21.06 14.45 6.60
CA ALA A 535 -22.22 13.91 7.29
C ALA A 535 -21.81 13.15 8.57
N PRO A 536 -22.69 12.96 9.56
CA PRO A 536 -22.36 12.11 10.70
C PRO A 536 -22.09 10.67 10.23
N GLU A 537 -21.06 10.03 10.81
CA GLU A 537 -20.82 8.61 10.56
C GLU A 537 -22.07 7.78 10.91
N GLY A 538 -22.33 6.75 10.12
CA GLY A 538 -23.63 6.10 10.16
C GLY A 538 -23.69 4.79 9.40
N GLU A 539 -24.72 4.63 8.59
CA GLU A 539 -24.98 3.39 7.85
C GLU A 539 -24.27 3.35 6.49
N THR A 540 -23.78 4.48 6.00
CA THR A 540 -23.22 4.64 4.65
C THR A 540 -21.70 4.65 4.62
N TYR A 541 -21.03 5.01 5.71
CA TYR A 541 -19.58 4.93 5.82
C TYR A 541 -19.08 4.93 7.28
N THR A 542 -17.81 4.58 7.46
CA THR A 542 -17.06 4.66 8.73
C THR A 542 -15.64 5.17 8.45
N THR A 543 -15.08 6.01 9.33
CA THR A 543 -13.68 6.45 9.23
C THR A 543 -12.88 6.14 10.49
N GLY A 544 -11.56 6.22 10.40
CA GLY A 544 -10.69 6.06 11.55
C GLY A 544 -9.22 6.30 11.20
N VAL A 545 -8.41 6.49 12.23
CA VAL A 545 -6.96 6.62 12.11
C VAL A 545 -6.32 5.48 12.90
N ALA A 546 -5.57 4.63 12.21
CA ALA A 546 -4.84 3.53 12.82
C ALA A 546 -3.39 3.95 13.04
N ASP A 547 -2.98 4.05 14.31
CA ASP A 547 -1.59 4.32 14.67
C ASP A 547 -0.73 3.12 14.25
N GLY A 548 0.13 3.32 13.23
CA GLY A 548 0.86 2.27 12.50
C GLY A 548 1.95 1.53 13.29
N VAL A 549 1.81 1.42 14.62
CA VAL A 549 2.77 0.79 15.52
C VAL A 549 2.48 -0.71 15.67
N ARG A 550 1.21 -1.16 15.76
CA ARG A 550 0.80 -2.59 15.80
C ARG A 550 -0.67 -2.77 15.37
N GLU A 551 -1.01 -3.93 14.81
CA GLU A 551 -2.41 -4.31 14.59
C GLU A 551 -3.16 -4.39 15.94
N ARG A 552 -4.33 -3.76 16.01
CA ARG A 552 -5.15 -3.73 17.23
C ARG A 552 -6.05 -4.95 17.26
N ARG A 553 -5.95 -5.74 18.33
CA ARG A 553 -6.81 -6.91 18.57
C ARG A 553 -8.00 -6.49 19.44
N PRO A 554 -9.25 -6.74 19.01
CA PRO A 554 -10.42 -6.36 19.80
C PRO A 554 -10.60 -7.25 21.04
N VAL A 555 -11.44 -6.83 21.97
CA VAL A 555 -11.99 -7.72 23.02
C VAL A 555 -13.32 -8.27 22.55
N PHE A 556 -13.50 -9.59 22.65
CA PHE A 556 -14.76 -10.25 22.31
C PHE A 556 -15.68 -10.26 23.54
N LEU A 557 -16.88 -9.70 23.38
CA LEU A 557 -17.92 -9.65 24.40
C LEU A 557 -19.05 -10.59 24.01
N PHE A 558 -19.32 -11.59 24.84
CA PHE A 558 -20.36 -12.59 24.59
C PHE A 558 -21.63 -12.21 25.34
N SER A 559 -22.70 -11.90 24.60
CA SER A 559 -24.00 -11.51 25.16
C SER A 559 -24.63 -12.60 26.05
N GLY A 560 -25.48 -12.17 26.99
CA GLY A 560 -26.23 -13.08 27.86
C GLY A 560 -27.55 -13.55 27.23
N GLN A 561 -28.34 -14.31 28.00
CA GLN A 561 -29.62 -14.82 27.54
C GLN A 561 -30.60 -13.67 27.23
N GLY A 562 -30.95 -13.52 25.96
CA GLY A 562 -31.85 -12.48 25.46
C GLY A 562 -31.65 -12.22 23.96
N GLY A 563 -32.69 -11.73 23.29
CA GLY A 563 -32.62 -11.33 21.87
C GLY A 563 -32.50 -12.47 20.86
N GLY A 564 -32.47 -13.73 21.28
CA GLY A 564 -32.57 -14.88 20.37
C GLY A 564 -33.95 -14.93 19.72
N HIS A 565 -33.97 -15.22 18.42
CA HIS A 565 -35.19 -15.33 17.63
C HIS A 565 -34.99 -16.33 16.48
N PRO A 566 -36.08 -16.90 15.92
CA PRO A 566 -35.97 -17.74 14.74
C PRO A 566 -35.24 -17.03 13.60
N GLY A 567 -34.30 -17.72 12.95
CA GLY A 567 -33.53 -17.18 11.82
C GLY A 567 -32.36 -16.26 12.20
N MET A 568 -31.97 -16.17 13.48
CA MET A 568 -30.84 -15.33 13.91
C MET A 568 -29.48 -15.71 13.30
N GLY A 569 -29.34 -16.90 12.71
CA GLY A 569 -28.12 -17.37 12.04
C GLY A 569 -28.17 -17.39 10.51
N THR A 570 -29.32 -17.06 9.90
CA THR A 570 -29.60 -17.31 8.46
C THR A 570 -28.58 -16.65 7.54
N GLU A 571 -28.37 -15.34 7.70
CA GLU A 571 -27.50 -14.56 6.81
C GLU A 571 -26.05 -15.04 6.86
N LEU A 572 -25.52 -15.23 8.07
CA LEU A 572 -24.14 -15.64 8.26
C LEU A 572 -23.89 -17.07 7.77
N ALA A 573 -24.81 -18.00 8.00
CA ALA A 573 -24.69 -19.39 7.54
C ALA A 573 -24.78 -19.50 6.01
N ALA A 574 -25.64 -18.70 5.37
CA ALA A 574 -25.73 -18.65 3.91
C ALA A 574 -24.45 -18.06 3.29
N ARG A 575 -23.82 -17.09 3.96
CA ARG A 575 -22.64 -16.39 3.43
C ARG A 575 -21.32 -17.10 3.71
N PHE A 576 -21.17 -17.71 4.89
CA PHE A 576 -19.88 -18.18 5.40
C PHE A 576 -19.94 -19.67 5.75
N PRO A 577 -19.24 -20.55 4.99
CA PRO A 577 -19.22 -21.99 5.25
C PRO A 577 -18.80 -22.35 6.69
N VAL A 578 -17.82 -21.64 7.25
CA VAL A 578 -17.36 -21.84 8.64
C VAL A 578 -18.49 -21.67 9.66
N VAL A 579 -19.47 -20.79 9.39
CA VAL A 579 -20.62 -20.60 10.29
C VAL A 579 -21.54 -21.80 10.19
N ALA A 580 -21.88 -22.25 8.98
CA ALA A 580 -22.71 -23.42 8.77
C ALA A 580 -22.10 -24.68 9.40
N GLU A 581 -20.80 -24.92 9.19
CA GLU A 581 -20.07 -26.06 9.75
C GLU A 581 -20.10 -26.08 11.29
N VAL A 582 -19.92 -24.93 11.95
CA VAL A 582 -19.97 -24.84 13.41
C VAL A 582 -21.38 -25.06 13.94
N LEU A 583 -22.39 -24.53 13.26
CA LEU A 583 -23.79 -24.74 13.63
C LEU A 583 -24.20 -26.21 13.48
N ASP A 584 -23.73 -26.90 12.43
CA ASP A 584 -23.97 -28.34 12.23
C ASP A 584 -23.37 -29.19 13.36
N VAL A 585 -22.14 -28.86 13.79
CA VAL A 585 -21.51 -29.52 14.96
C VAL A 585 -22.36 -29.31 16.21
N CYS A 586 -22.82 -28.09 16.46
CA CYS A 586 -23.66 -27.79 17.63
C CYS A 586 -25.03 -28.50 17.54
N ALA A 587 -25.64 -28.56 16.35
CA ALA A 587 -26.91 -29.23 16.12
C ALA A 587 -26.83 -30.73 16.40
N ARG A 588 -25.76 -31.39 15.95
CA ARG A 588 -25.49 -32.80 16.25
C ARG A 588 -25.42 -33.04 17.77
N VAL A 589 -24.64 -32.24 18.48
CA VAL A 589 -24.51 -32.37 19.95
C VAL A 589 -25.84 -32.08 20.65
N TYR A 590 -26.62 -31.10 20.17
CA TYR A 590 -27.95 -30.83 20.71
C TYR A 590 -28.89 -32.02 20.52
N GLU A 591 -28.89 -32.66 19.35
CA GLU A 591 -29.69 -33.87 19.09
C GLU A 591 -29.25 -35.03 19.99
N GLU A 592 -27.94 -35.25 20.16
CA GLU A 592 -27.40 -36.26 21.08
C GLU A 592 -27.88 -36.06 22.54
N GLU A 593 -27.91 -34.81 23.01
CA GLU A 593 -28.25 -34.48 24.40
C GLU A 593 -29.76 -34.37 24.67
N THR A 594 -30.57 -34.06 23.65
CA THR A 594 -32.00 -33.75 23.82
C THR A 594 -32.95 -34.68 23.06
N GLY A 595 -32.46 -35.41 22.06
CA GLY A 595 -33.26 -36.20 21.12
C GLY A 595 -34.08 -35.37 20.13
N GLN A 596 -33.87 -34.05 20.05
CA GLN A 596 -34.58 -33.14 19.14
C GLN A 596 -33.71 -32.77 17.94
N ASN A 597 -34.30 -32.77 16.74
CA ASN A 597 -33.58 -32.57 15.47
C ASN A 597 -33.98 -31.28 14.72
N ASP A 598 -34.75 -30.38 15.35
CA ASP A 598 -35.23 -29.13 14.74
C ASP A 598 -34.38 -27.90 15.10
N PHE A 599 -33.15 -28.12 15.60
CA PHE A 599 -32.26 -27.06 16.09
C PHE A 599 -31.88 -26.05 14.99
N LEU A 600 -31.46 -26.54 13.82
CA LEU A 600 -31.10 -25.68 12.69
C LEU A 600 -32.33 -25.04 12.04
N ASP A 601 -33.46 -25.73 11.98
CA ASP A 601 -34.71 -25.19 11.45
C ASP A 601 -35.14 -23.93 12.22
N ARG A 602 -34.89 -23.92 13.54
CA ARG A 602 -35.17 -22.76 14.39
C ARG A 602 -34.13 -21.65 14.23
N ILE A 603 -32.83 -21.97 14.29
CA ILE A 603 -31.76 -20.96 14.30
C ILE A 603 -31.51 -20.35 12.92
N VAL A 604 -31.59 -21.17 11.86
CA VAL A 604 -31.26 -20.81 10.47
C VAL A 604 -32.51 -20.81 9.59
N GLY A 605 -33.39 -21.82 9.74
CA GLY A 605 -34.60 -21.95 8.92
C GLY A 605 -35.74 -20.98 9.28
N GLY A 606 -35.62 -20.24 10.38
CA GLY A 606 -36.64 -19.28 10.83
C GLY A 606 -37.95 -19.93 11.32
N GLN A 607 -37.95 -21.23 11.61
CA GLN A 607 -39.13 -21.95 12.07
C GLN A 607 -39.25 -21.95 13.60
N GLY A 608 -40.46 -22.19 14.12
CA GLY A 608 -40.70 -22.33 15.56
C GLY A 608 -41.18 -21.05 16.27
N PRO A 609 -41.34 -21.09 17.60
CA PRO A 609 -41.94 -20.00 18.36
C PRO A 609 -41.00 -18.79 18.45
N GLU A 610 -41.59 -17.58 18.51
CA GLU A 610 -40.83 -16.33 18.71
C GLU A 610 -40.06 -16.29 20.04
N ARG A 611 -40.53 -17.03 21.04
CA ARG A 611 -39.92 -17.12 22.36
C ARG A 611 -39.50 -18.54 22.66
N TRP A 612 -38.24 -18.69 23.08
CA TRP A 612 -37.65 -19.97 23.45
C TRP A 612 -37.60 -20.12 24.96
N ASP A 613 -37.83 -21.35 25.43
CA ASP A 613 -37.56 -21.70 26.83
C ASP A 613 -36.05 -21.71 27.12
N THR A 614 -35.70 -21.78 28.40
CA THR A 614 -34.29 -21.75 28.84
C THR A 614 -33.48 -22.95 28.33
N ALA A 615 -34.11 -24.11 28.12
CA ALA A 615 -33.45 -25.32 27.67
C ALA A 615 -33.00 -25.22 26.19
N PHE A 616 -33.77 -24.51 25.36
CA PHE A 616 -33.38 -24.23 23.97
C PHE A 616 -32.55 -22.94 23.83
N ALA A 617 -32.94 -21.86 24.53
CA ALA A 617 -32.36 -20.53 24.33
C ALA A 617 -30.85 -20.47 24.63
N GLN A 618 -30.40 -21.17 25.68
CA GLN A 618 -28.98 -21.19 26.06
C GLN A 618 -28.08 -21.89 25.03
N PRO A 619 -28.36 -23.15 24.61
CA PRO A 619 -27.56 -23.80 23.57
C PRO A 619 -27.65 -23.09 22.22
N ALA A 620 -28.81 -22.53 21.86
CA ALA A 620 -28.96 -21.74 20.63
C ALA A 620 -28.07 -20.49 20.62
N LEU A 621 -28.04 -19.74 21.73
CA LEU A 621 -27.18 -18.58 21.89
C LEU A 621 -25.69 -18.96 21.83
N PHE A 622 -25.29 -20.02 22.54
CA PHE A 622 -23.92 -20.53 22.53
C PHE A 622 -23.48 -20.91 21.11
N ALA A 623 -24.30 -21.68 20.38
CA ALA A 623 -23.98 -22.12 19.02
C ALA A 623 -23.74 -20.92 18.08
N LEU A 624 -24.61 -19.91 18.10
CA LEU A 624 -24.44 -18.70 17.30
C LEU A 624 -23.16 -17.93 17.69
N GLN A 625 -22.89 -17.78 18.99
CA GLN A 625 -21.72 -17.06 19.47
C GLN A 625 -20.40 -17.73 19.07
N ILE A 626 -20.32 -19.06 19.15
CA ILE A 626 -19.13 -19.79 18.69
C ILE A 626 -19.01 -19.70 17.16
N ALA A 627 -20.10 -19.83 16.42
CA ALA A 627 -20.07 -19.69 14.96
C ALA A 627 -19.59 -18.28 14.53
N GLN A 628 -20.06 -17.23 15.21
CA GLN A 628 -19.56 -15.86 15.01
C GLN A 628 -18.08 -15.73 15.39
N ALA A 629 -17.64 -16.28 16.52
CA ALA A 629 -16.23 -16.20 16.94
C ALA A 629 -15.30 -16.84 15.91
N ARG A 630 -15.66 -18.04 15.41
CA ARG A 630 -14.90 -18.76 14.38
C ARG A 630 -14.89 -18.01 13.04
N LEU A 631 -15.98 -17.35 12.68
CA LEU A 631 -16.02 -16.45 11.52
C LEU A 631 -15.00 -15.31 11.67
N TRP A 632 -15.00 -14.60 12.79
CA TRP A 632 -14.07 -13.48 12.98
C TRP A 632 -12.61 -13.94 12.99
N GLU A 633 -12.31 -15.07 13.63
CA GLU A 633 -10.99 -15.70 13.58
C GLU A 633 -10.59 -16.04 12.13
N ARG A 634 -11.52 -16.56 11.33
CA ARG A 634 -11.31 -16.83 9.89
C ARG A 634 -11.04 -15.56 9.08
N LEU A 635 -11.58 -14.42 9.50
CA LEU A 635 -11.32 -13.11 8.89
C LEU A 635 -10.06 -12.42 9.47
N GLY A 636 -9.22 -13.15 10.21
CA GLY A 636 -7.97 -12.63 10.81
C GLY A 636 -8.17 -11.88 12.13
N ILE A 637 -9.41 -11.71 12.58
CA ILE A 637 -9.76 -10.97 13.80
C ILE A 637 -9.74 -11.91 15.00
N THR A 638 -8.68 -11.84 15.81
CA THR A 638 -8.55 -12.65 17.02
C THR A 638 -8.61 -11.78 18.29
N PRO A 639 -9.22 -12.29 19.38
CA PRO A 639 -9.42 -11.48 20.58
C PRO A 639 -8.14 -11.26 21.39
N ALA A 640 -7.88 -10.03 21.80
CA ALA A 640 -6.88 -9.75 22.85
C ALA A 640 -7.32 -10.34 24.20
N ARG A 641 -8.62 -10.21 24.49
CA ARG A 641 -9.29 -10.74 25.68
C ARG A 641 -10.69 -11.19 25.31
N VAL A 642 -11.29 -12.02 26.14
CA VAL A 642 -12.70 -12.39 26.05
C VAL A 642 -13.44 -12.08 27.35
N ALA A 643 -14.72 -11.74 27.27
CA ALA A 643 -15.58 -11.57 28.43
C ALA A 643 -17.01 -11.98 28.09
N GLY A 644 -17.74 -12.59 29.02
CA GLY A 644 -19.12 -13.02 28.78
C GLY A 644 -20.09 -12.50 29.83
N HIS A 645 -21.28 -12.10 29.40
CA HIS A 645 -22.38 -11.72 30.28
C HIS A 645 -23.24 -12.95 30.59
N SER A 646 -23.32 -13.34 31.86
CA SER A 646 -24.08 -14.53 32.28
C SER A 646 -23.74 -15.77 31.44
N VAL A 647 -24.69 -16.43 30.78
CA VAL A 647 -24.47 -17.63 29.97
C VAL A 647 -23.44 -17.44 28.84
N GLY A 648 -23.21 -16.19 28.38
CA GLY A 648 -22.16 -15.89 27.40
C GLY A 648 -20.74 -16.21 27.91
N ALA A 649 -20.54 -16.36 29.23
CA ALA A 649 -19.25 -16.76 29.81
C ALA A 649 -18.79 -18.15 29.35
N TYR A 650 -19.72 -19.06 29.03
CA TYR A 650 -19.36 -20.40 28.54
C TYR A 650 -18.79 -20.34 27.11
N ALA A 651 -19.38 -19.49 26.24
CA ALA A 651 -18.83 -19.21 24.92
C ALA A 651 -17.47 -18.51 25.03
N ALA A 652 -17.33 -17.54 25.93
CA ALA A 652 -16.06 -16.88 26.20
C ALA A 652 -14.97 -17.86 26.65
N LEU A 653 -15.25 -18.75 27.60
CA LEU A 653 -14.31 -19.77 28.07
C LEU A 653 -13.93 -20.77 26.96
N CYS A 654 -14.87 -21.15 26.09
CA CYS A 654 -14.60 -21.98 24.92
C CYS A 654 -13.63 -21.28 23.95
N VAL A 655 -13.88 -20.00 23.62
CA VAL A 655 -12.98 -19.21 22.74
C VAL A 655 -11.64 -18.93 23.40
N ALA A 656 -11.59 -18.81 24.73
CA ALA A 656 -10.33 -18.75 25.48
C ALA A 656 -9.56 -20.07 25.52
N GLY A 657 -10.12 -21.18 25.02
CA GLY A 657 -9.49 -22.49 24.94
C GLY A 657 -9.64 -23.35 26.20
N ALA A 658 -10.46 -22.95 27.17
CA ALA A 658 -10.72 -23.77 28.36
C ALA A 658 -11.67 -24.95 28.11
N LEU A 659 -12.45 -24.90 27.04
CA LEU A 659 -13.41 -25.94 26.65
C LEU A 659 -13.38 -26.12 25.13
N GLU A 660 -13.47 -27.37 24.68
CA GLU A 660 -13.78 -27.66 23.27
C GLU A 660 -15.26 -27.39 22.96
N THR A 661 -15.57 -27.09 21.70
CA THR A 661 -16.92 -26.68 21.28
C THR A 661 -17.99 -27.70 21.67
N GLU A 662 -17.75 -29.00 21.43
CA GLU A 662 -18.73 -30.05 21.72
C GLU A 662 -18.98 -30.19 23.22
N ASP A 663 -17.94 -30.19 24.05
CA ASP A 663 -18.07 -30.31 25.51
C ASP A 663 -18.74 -29.09 26.13
N ALA A 664 -18.40 -27.89 25.65
CA ALA A 664 -19.11 -26.67 26.04
C ALA A 664 -20.58 -26.71 25.63
N MET A 665 -20.90 -27.21 24.44
CA MET A 665 -22.29 -27.37 23.98
C MET A 665 -23.06 -28.34 24.88
N ARG A 666 -22.48 -29.51 25.23
CA ARG A 666 -23.09 -30.47 26.18
C ARG A 666 -23.34 -29.83 27.55
N LEU A 667 -22.37 -29.09 28.08
CA LEU A 667 -22.51 -28.37 29.34
C LEU A 667 -23.66 -27.35 29.29
N VAL A 668 -23.78 -26.59 28.21
CA VAL A 668 -24.83 -25.58 28.05
C VAL A 668 -26.21 -26.22 27.85
N CYS A 669 -26.33 -27.31 27.10
CA CYS A 669 -27.55 -28.12 27.01
C CYS A 669 -27.99 -28.61 28.39
N GLY A 670 -27.07 -29.22 29.15
CA GLY A 670 -27.32 -29.70 30.50
C GLY A 670 -27.72 -28.58 31.46
N ARG A 671 -27.04 -27.44 31.41
CA ARG A 671 -27.34 -26.24 32.21
C ARG A 671 -28.75 -25.73 31.94
N GLY A 672 -29.09 -25.50 30.67
CA GLY A 672 -30.40 -24.99 30.26
C GLY A 672 -31.54 -25.91 30.70
N ARG A 673 -31.37 -27.22 30.46
CA ARG A 673 -32.34 -28.25 30.87
C ARG A 673 -32.51 -28.30 32.39
N LEU A 674 -31.42 -28.38 33.17
CA LEU A 674 -31.49 -28.44 34.63
C LEU A 674 -32.10 -27.17 35.24
N MET A 675 -31.79 -25.99 34.70
CA MET A 675 -32.42 -24.73 35.12
C MET A 675 -33.93 -24.73 34.85
N LEU A 676 -34.38 -25.35 33.75
CA LEU A 676 -35.80 -25.47 33.46
C LEU A 676 -36.47 -26.53 34.37
N GLU A 677 -35.86 -27.69 34.58
CA GLU A 677 -36.47 -28.83 35.27
C GLU A 677 -36.40 -28.77 36.81
N ARG A 678 -35.34 -28.17 37.37
CA ARG A 678 -35.01 -28.27 38.81
C ARG A 678 -35.11 -26.97 39.57
N ALA A 679 -34.93 -25.82 38.92
CA ALA A 679 -35.03 -24.53 39.60
C ALA A 679 -36.50 -24.17 39.85
N ALA A 680 -36.77 -23.55 41.00
CA ALA A 680 -38.10 -23.05 41.31
C ALA A 680 -38.52 -21.94 40.32
N PRO A 681 -39.83 -21.76 40.05
CA PRO A 681 -40.30 -20.59 39.30
C PRO A 681 -39.81 -19.30 39.93
N GLY A 682 -39.31 -18.39 39.11
CA GLY A 682 -38.78 -17.11 39.56
C GLY A 682 -39.02 -16.03 38.52
N ALA A 683 -38.90 -14.77 38.94
CA ALA A 683 -39.00 -13.62 38.06
C ALA A 683 -37.76 -12.73 38.20
N MET A 684 -37.60 -11.80 37.27
CA MET A 684 -36.53 -10.80 37.32
C MET A 684 -37.06 -9.43 36.85
N VAL A 685 -36.55 -8.36 37.45
CA VAL A 685 -36.85 -6.97 37.07
C VAL A 685 -35.56 -6.18 36.86
N SER A 686 -35.44 -5.57 35.68
CA SER A 686 -34.43 -4.56 35.37
C SER A 686 -34.84 -3.25 36.02
N ALA A 687 -33.98 -2.69 36.87
CA ALA A 687 -34.22 -1.43 37.57
C ALA A 687 -33.15 -0.39 37.17
N PHE A 688 -33.60 0.76 36.70
CA PHE A 688 -32.75 1.86 36.25
C PHE A 688 -32.52 2.86 37.40
N VAL A 689 -31.92 2.37 38.47
CA VAL A 689 -31.77 3.08 39.76
C VAL A 689 -30.34 2.97 40.29
N PRO A 690 -29.88 3.93 41.13
CA PRO A 690 -28.55 3.88 41.73
C PRO A 690 -28.42 2.75 42.76
N ARG A 691 -27.18 2.33 43.04
CA ARG A 691 -26.87 1.23 43.98
C ARG A 691 -27.46 1.42 45.40
N ALA A 692 -27.64 2.66 45.85
CA ALA A 692 -28.29 2.95 47.13
C ALA A 692 -29.74 2.45 47.15
N ARG A 693 -30.50 2.71 46.07
CA ARG A 693 -31.88 2.26 45.91
C ARG A 693 -31.99 0.74 45.87
N VAL A 694 -31.05 0.08 45.20
CA VAL A 694 -30.96 -1.39 45.19
C VAL A 694 -30.86 -1.94 46.61
N ARG A 695 -29.99 -1.38 47.46
CA ARG A 695 -29.86 -1.81 48.86
C ARG A 695 -31.16 -1.62 49.64
N GLU A 696 -31.87 -0.52 49.42
CA GLU A 696 -33.17 -0.27 50.05
C GLU A 696 -34.22 -1.32 49.63
N LEU A 697 -34.29 -1.67 48.34
CA LEU A 697 -35.21 -2.70 47.84
C LEU A 697 -34.90 -4.08 48.42
N LEU A 698 -33.63 -4.47 48.45
CA LEU A 698 -33.18 -5.76 49.03
C LEU A 698 -33.48 -5.85 50.53
N ALA A 699 -33.38 -4.73 51.26
CA ALA A 699 -33.71 -4.69 52.69
C ALA A 699 -35.23 -4.70 52.94
N ALA A 700 -36.01 -4.09 52.05
CA ALA A 700 -37.45 -3.96 52.19
C ALA A 700 -38.26 -5.18 51.72
N VAL A 701 -37.71 -5.96 50.78
CA VAL A 701 -38.42 -7.08 50.14
C VAL A 701 -37.68 -8.40 50.41
N PRO A 702 -38.17 -9.24 51.33
CA PRO A 702 -37.61 -10.57 51.57
C PRO A 702 -37.64 -11.45 50.32
N GLY A 703 -36.58 -12.22 50.09
CA GLY A 703 -36.47 -13.13 48.94
C GLY A 703 -35.99 -12.49 47.64
N LEU A 704 -35.73 -11.17 47.63
CA LEU A 704 -35.14 -10.47 46.50
C LEU A 704 -33.60 -10.51 46.58
N GLU A 705 -32.93 -10.87 45.49
CA GLU A 705 -31.47 -10.89 45.35
C GLU A 705 -31.01 -10.00 44.18
N LEU A 706 -29.78 -9.48 44.28
CA LEU A 706 -29.13 -8.76 43.19
C LEU A 706 -28.53 -9.76 42.20
N ALA A 707 -29.14 -9.88 41.03
CA ALA A 707 -28.74 -10.84 40.02
C ALA A 707 -27.68 -10.28 39.05
N VAL A 708 -27.81 -9.02 38.62
CA VAL A 708 -26.90 -8.41 37.63
C VAL A 708 -26.60 -6.95 37.96
N VAL A 709 -25.35 -6.53 37.76
CA VAL A 709 -24.90 -5.13 37.77
C VAL A 709 -24.42 -4.78 36.36
N ASN A 710 -25.20 -4.00 35.62
CA ASN A 710 -24.90 -3.62 34.23
C ASN A 710 -24.19 -2.25 34.14
N GLY A 711 -24.29 -1.43 35.18
CA GLY A 711 -23.66 -0.11 35.27
C GLY A 711 -24.09 0.63 36.54
N VAL A 712 -23.57 1.84 36.75
CA VAL A 712 -23.79 2.66 37.97
C VAL A 712 -25.25 2.91 38.34
N GLY A 713 -26.14 2.93 37.34
CA GLY A 713 -27.58 3.14 37.50
C GLY A 713 -28.44 2.07 36.82
N HIS A 714 -27.89 0.89 36.53
CA HIS A 714 -28.62 -0.19 35.84
C HIS A 714 -28.33 -1.54 36.50
N HIS A 715 -29.35 -2.10 37.16
CA HIS A 715 -29.25 -3.31 37.96
C HIS A 715 -30.41 -4.26 37.63
N VAL A 716 -30.23 -5.56 37.82
CA VAL A 716 -31.31 -6.55 37.69
C VAL A 716 -31.48 -7.28 39.01
N LEU A 717 -32.71 -7.31 39.49
CA LEU A 717 -33.10 -7.97 40.73
C LEU A 717 -33.89 -9.24 40.38
N GLY A 718 -33.67 -10.33 41.11
CA GLY A 718 -34.34 -11.61 40.89
C GLY A 718 -34.83 -12.23 42.19
N GLY A 719 -35.85 -13.07 42.12
CA GLY A 719 -36.38 -13.78 43.27
C GLY A 719 -37.71 -14.47 42.94
N PRO A 720 -38.46 -14.91 43.97
CA PRO A 720 -39.81 -15.40 43.79
C PRO A 720 -40.71 -14.37 43.09
N PRO A 721 -41.69 -14.78 42.26
CA PRO A 721 -42.54 -13.85 41.51
C PRO A 721 -43.18 -12.75 42.37
N GLU A 722 -43.63 -13.10 43.58
CA GLU A 722 -44.22 -12.18 44.54
C GLU A 722 -43.23 -11.14 45.08
N ALA A 723 -41.96 -11.50 45.28
CA ALA A 723 -40.91 -10.58 45.71
C ALA A 723 -40.58 -9.58 44.59
N VAL A 724 -40.50 -10.05 43.36
CA VAL A 724 -40.28 -9.17 42.20
C VAL A 724 -41.46 -8.23 41.96
N ASP A 725 -42.69 -8.70 42.15
CA ASP A 725 -43.87 -7.84 42.06
C ASP A 725 -43.90 -6.78 43.17
N ALA A 726 -43.51 -7.13 44.40
CA ALA A 726 -43.36 -6.15 45.48
C ALA A 726 -42.29 -5.08 45.16
N ALA A 727 -41.14 -5.50 44.62
CA ALA A 727 -40.11 -4.57 44.16
C ALA A 727 -40.62 -3.65 43.05
N ARG A 728 -41.37 -4.20 42.09
CA ARG A 728 -42.01 -3.45 41.00
C ARG A 728 -42.97 -2.38 41.53
N VAL A 729 -43.81 -2.73 42.50
CA VAL A 729 -44.75 -1.78 43.13
C VAL A 729 -44.00 -0.65 43.83
N LEU A 730 -42.90 -0.95 44.54
CA LEU A 730 -42.08 0.06 45.21
C LEU A 730 -41.37 0.99 44.23
N LEU A 731 -40.87 0.46 43.11
CA LEU A 731 -40.27 1.26 42.03
C LEU A 731 -41.32 2.17 41.38
N ALA A 732 -42.50 1.63 41.05
CA ALA A 732 -43.61 2.38 40.46
C ALA A 732 -44.10 3.50 41.38
N ALA A 733 -44.25 3.23 42.68
CA ALA A 733 -44.70 4.21 43.67
C ALA A 733 -43.74 5.42 43.80
N ARG A 734 -42.48 5.24 43.40
CA ARG A 734 -41.43 6.28 43.43
C ARG A 734 -41.18 6.92 42.07
N GLY A 735 -41.89 6.51 41.02
CA GLY A 735 -41.68 6.98 39.66
C GLY A 735 -40.33 6.55 39.06
N GLU A 736 -39.73 5.48 39.58
CA GLU A 736 -38.44 4.96 39.10
C GLU A 736 -38.65 4.03 37.91
N ALA A 737 -37.81 4.17 36.88
CA ALA A 737 -37.93 3.37 35.66
C ALA A 737 -37.51 1.92 35.91
N TYR A 738 -38.31 0.98 35.40
CA TYR A 738 -38.06 -0.46 35.50
C TYR A 738 -38.66 -1.22 34.32
N GLU A 739 -38.20 -2.45 34.11
CA GLU A 739 -38.71 -3.38 33.10
C GLU A 739 -38.73 -4.81 33.67
N VAL A 740 -39.87 -5.50 33.60
CA VAL A 740 -39.95 -6.91 34.00
C VAL A 740 -39.39 -7.77 32.86
N LEU A 741 -38.41 -8.61 33.17
CA LEU A 741 -37.76 -9.43 32.15
C LEU A 741 -38.65 -10.61 31.79
N ALA A 742 -38.75 -10.91 30.49
CA ALA A 742 -39.48 -12.05 29.96
C ALA A 742 -38.70 -13.36 30.20
N VAL A 743 -38.52 -13.73 31.46
CA VAL A 743 -37.89 -14.98 31.93
C VAL A 743 -38.82 -15.67 32.94
N ASP A 744 -38.70 -16.98 33.04
CA ASP A 744 -39.50 -17.82 33.94
C ASP A 744 -38.67 -18.38 35.12
N ARG A 745 -37.40 -18.00 35.21
CA ARG A 745 -36.47 -18.34 36.28
C ARG A 745 -35.74 -17.08 36.76
N ALA A 746 -35.39 -17.05 38.04
CA ALA A 746 -34.58 -15.99 38.62
C ALA A 746 -33.09 -16.35 38.55
N PHE A 747 -32.43 -16.04 37.43
CA PHE A 747 -31.02 -16.34 37.25
C PHE A 747 -30.12 -15.59 38.25
N HIS A 748 -28.97 -16.19 38.61
CA HIS A 748 -28.01 -15.62 39.59
C HIS A 748 -28.58 -15.42 41.01
N THR A 749 -29.53 -16.26 41.42
CA THR A 749 -30.15 -16.25 42.75
C THR A 749 -30.15 -17.64 43.39
N ALA A 750 -30.52 -17.73 44.67
CA ALA A 750 -30.65 -18.99 45.42
C ALA A 750 -31.67 -19.95 44.81
N LEU A 751 -32.63 -19.45 44.03
CA LEU A 751 -33.63 -20.29 43.38
C LEU A 751 -33.03 -21.26 42.35
N LEU A 752 -31.78 -21.04 41.94
CA LEU A 752 -31.04 -21.96 41.09
C LEU A 752 -30.34 -23.09 41.85
N ASP A 753 -30.14 -22.98 43.18
CA ASP A 753 -29.31 -23.93 43.96
C ASP A 753 -29.64 -25.42 43.70
N PRO A 754 -30.93 -25.85 43.60
CA PRO A 754 -31.26 -27.23 43.27
C PRO A 754 -30.75 -27.67 41.89
N ALA A 755 -30.86 -26.80 40.88
CA ALA A 755 -30.36 -27.07 39.54
C ALA A 755 -28.81 -27.08 39.51
N LEU A 756 -28.19 -26.22 40.32
CA LEU A 756 -26.73 -26.06 40.35
C LEU A 756 -26.02 -27.24 41.02
N GLU A 757 -26.66 -27.91 41.97
CA GLU A 757 -26.10 -29.13 42.57
C GLU A 757 -25.99 -30.27 41.55
N GLU A 758 -27.01 -30.47 40.70
CA GLU A 758 -26.94 -31.42 39.60
C GLU A 758 -26.01 -30.93 38.48
N PHE A 759 -25.97 -29.63 38.20
CA PHE A 759 -25.07 -29.06 37.19
C PHE A 759 -23.60 -29.22 37.56
N ARG A 760 -23.26 -29.15 38.86
CA ARG A 760 -21.91 -29.41 39.36
C ARG A 760 -21.40 -30.79 38.95
N VAL A 761 -22.27 -31.81 39.02
CA VAL A 761 -21.93 -33.19 38.60
C VAL A 761 -21.65 -33.27 37.10
N LEU A 762 -22.33 -32.47 36.27
CA LEU A 762 -22.03 -32.37 34.85
C LEU A 762 -20.71 -31.63 34.61
N ALA A 763 -20.50 -30.51 35.31
CA ALA A 763 -19.28 -29.70 35.22
C ALA A 763 -18.02 -30.47 35.64
N ASP A 764 -18.10 -31.32 36.67
CA ASP A 764 -16.99 -32.18 37.13
C ASP A 764 -16.55 -33.22 36.08
N LYS A 765 -17.43 -33.59 35.14
CA LYS A 765 -17.13 -34.54 34.07
C LYS A 765 -16.53 -33.88 32.83
N ALA A 766 -16.62 -32.56 32.72
CA ALA A 766 -16.11 -31.83 31.57
C ALA A 766 -14.59 -31.69 31.63
N GLU A 767 -13.92 -31.83 30.48
CA GLU A 767 -12.49 -31.64 30.38
C GLU A 767 -12.14 -30.15 30.31
N LEU A 768 -11.93 -29.53 31.48
CA LEU A 768 -11.51 -28.13 31.56
C LEU A 768 -10.00 -28.00 31.32
N ARG A 769 -9.59 -27.10 30.42
CA ARG A 769 -8.20 -26.88 30.00
C ARG A 769 -7.67 -25.50 30.42
N PRO A 770 -6.34 -25.30 30.49
CA PRO A 770 -5.76 -23.98 30.70
C PRO A 770 -6.08 -22.99 29.56
N LEU A 771 -6.33 -21.72 29.90
CA LEU A 771 -6.62 -20.66 28.94
C LEU A 771 -5.45 -20.38 28.00
N ARG A 772 -5.77 -20.07 26.74
CA ARG A 772 -4.86 -19.56 25.71
C ARG A 772 -5.04 -18.05 25.44
N THR A 773 -6.16 -17.50 25.88
CA THR A 773 -6.51 -16.07 25.79
C THR A 773 -6.98 -15.60 27.16
N GLU A 774 -6.64 -14.37 27.55
CA GLU A 774 -7.10 -13.80 28.82
C GLU A 774 -8.64 -13.71 28.87
N PHE A 775 -9.21 -14.08 30.01
CA PHE A 775 -10.65 -14.05 30.27
C PHE A 775 -10.97 -13.04 31.37
N VAL A 776 -11.84 -12.08 31.09
CA VAL A 776 -12.33 -11.12 32.10
C VAL A 776 -13.57 -11.71 32.76
N ASP A 777 -13.44 -12.03 34.03
CA ASP A 777 -14.46 -12.72 34.81
C ASP A 777 -15.70 -11.84 35.02
N GLY A 778 -16.86 -12.34 34.60
CA GLY A 778 -18.13 -11.64 34.71
C GLY A 778 -18.68 -11.54 36.14
N ILE A 779 -18.02 -12.14 37.14
CA ILE A 779 -18.42 -12.08 38.55
C ILE A 779 -17.92 -10.79 39.22
N ASP A 780 -16.69 -10.38 38.91
CA ASP A 780 -16.00 -9.29 39.63
C ASP A 780 -15.02 -8.47 38.77
N GLY A 781 -14.94 -8.73 37.45
CA GLY A 781 -14.04 -8.03 36.53
C GLY A 781 -12.57 -8.48 36.62
N THR A 782 -12.25 -9.54 37.39
CA THR A 782 -10.88 -10.05 37.49
C THR A 782 -10.39 -10.60 36.15
N VAL A 783 -9.16 -10.26 35.76
CA VAL A 783 -8.53 -10.86 34.58
C VAL A 783 -7.91 -12.20 34.96
N ARG A 784 -8.41 -13.28 34.35
CA ARG A 784 -7.81 -14.61 34.42
C ARG A 784 -6.73 -14.70 33.33
N PRO A 785 -5.46 -14.93 33.69
CA PRO A 785 -4.35 -14.91 32.73
C PRO A 785 -4.31 -16.18 31.87
N VAL A 786 -3.55 -16.12 30.78
CA VAL A 786 -3.15 -17.31 30.01
C VAL A 786 -2.53 -18.35 30.94
N GLY A 787 -2.93 -19.61 30.80
CA GLY A 787 -2.52 -20.71 31.66
C GLY A 787 -3.38 -20.93 32.91
N TRP A 788 -4.28 -19.99 33.28
CA TRP A 788 -5.28 -20.25 34.31
C TRP A 788 -6.26 -21.33 33.85
N ARG A 789 -6.73 -22.18 34.76
CA ARG A 789 -7.67 -23.27 34.45
C ARG A 789 -8.93 -23.11 35.29
N PRO A 790 -10.13 -22.99 34.69
CA PRO A 790 -11.38 -23.03 35.45
C PRO A 790 -11.60 -24.43 36.04
N ASP A 791 -12.37 -24.49 37.13
CA ASP A 791 -12.89 -25.72 37.71
C ASP A 791 -14.44 -25.71 37.73
N ALA A 792 -15.05 -26.83 38.11
CA ALA A 792 -16.51 -26.94 38.21
C ALA A 792 -17.09 -25.93 39.21
N ALA A 793 -16.37 -25.64 40.31
CA ALA A 793 -16.78 -24.67 41.31
C ALA A 793 -16.89 -23.25 40.71
N HIS A 794 -15.96 -22.87 39.84
CA HIS A 794 -16.01 -21.62 39.10
C HIS A 794 -17.24 -21.55 38.18
N LEU A 795 -17.53 -22.61 37.42
CA LEU A 795 -18.71 -22.64 36.53
C LEU A 795 -20.03 -22.55 37.31
N VAL A 796 -20.12 -23.20 38.46
CA VAL A 796 -21.30 -23.11 39.35
C VAL A 796 -21.39 -21.71 39.96
N ALA A 797 -20.27 -21.16 40.44
CA ALA A 797 -20.23 -19.81 41.00
C ALA A 797 -20.64 -18.75 39.97
N GLN A 798 -20.25 -18.92 38.71
CA GLN A 798 -20.63 -18.03 37.61
C GLN A 798 -22.14 -18.00 37.38
N ALA A 799 -22.83 -19.13 37.53
CA ALA A 799 -24.28 -19.21 37.39
C ALA A 799 -25.06 -18.75 38.66
N ARG A 800 -24.42 -18.79 39.83
CA ARG A 800 -25.04 -18.48 41.13
C ARG A 800 -24.83 -17.05 41.62
N ARG A 801 -23.62 -16.51 41.45
CA ARG A 801 -23.22 -15.20 41.97
C ARG A 801 -23.74 -14.10 41.06
N THR A 802 -23.87 -12.89 41.60
CA THR A 802 -24.20 -11.69 40.82
C THR A 802 -23.27 -11.55 39.61
N ALA A 803 -23.84 -11.37 38.43
CA ALA A 803 -23.09 -11.03 37.23
C ALA A 803 -22.78 -9.51 37.23
N ASP A 804 -21.52 -9.14 37.47
CA ASP A 804 -21.07 -7.75 37.56
C ASP A 804 -20.39 -7.31 36.25
N PHE A 805 -21.21 -7.02 35.23
CA PHE A 805 -20.71 -6.51 33.95
C PHE A 805 -20.15 -5.09 34.07
N ALA A 806 -20.59 -4.31 35.05
CA ALA A 806 -19.98 -3.00 35.33
C ALA A 806 -18.50 -3.15 35.70
N ALA A 807 -18.15 -4.13 36.54
CA ALA A 807 -16.77 -4.43 36.87
C ALA A 807 -15.93 -4.88 35.64
N VAL A 808 -16.55 -5.63 34.71
CA VAL A 808 -15.92 -5.97 33.41
C VAL A 808 -15.59 -4.71 32.62
N LEU A 809 -16.54 -3.78 32.47
CA LEU A 809 -16.33 -2.53 31.75
C LEU A 809 -15.27 -1.64 32.42
N ASP A 810 -15.31 -1.52 33.74
CA ASP A 810 -14.31 -0.81 34.53
C ASP A 810 -12.91 -1.40 34.33
N ARG A 811 -12.81 -2.73 34.18
CA ARG A 811 -11.54 -3.38 33.88
C ARG A 811 -11.05 -3.07 32.47
N LEU A 812 -11.95 -3.11 31.48
CA LEU A 812 -11.63 -2.82 30.07
C LEU A 812 -11.26 -1.35 29.82
N ALA A 813 -11.73 -0.45 30.67
CA ALA A 813 -11.38 0.97 30.62
C ALA A 813 -9.93 1.27 31.07
N ARG A 814 -9.35 0.42 31.93
CA ARG A 814 -8.02 0.64 32.51
C ARG A 814 -6.90 0.28 31.52
N ALA A 815 -5.78 0.98 31.65
CA ALA A 815 -4.56 0.64 30.93
C ALA A 815 -4.10 -0.80 31.26
N PRO A 816 -3.44 -1.49 30.31
CA PRO A 816 -2.81 -2.78 30.57
C PRO A 816 -1.83 -2.69 31.76
N GLU A 817 -1.82 -3.73 32.60
CA GLU A 817 -0.92 -3.80 33.77
C GLU A 817 0.56 -3.99 33.40
N ASP A 818 0.85 -4.39 32.16
CA ASP A 818 2.21 -4.62 31.66
C ASP A 818 2.96 -3.34 31.26
N GLY A 819 2.35 -2.16 31.48
CA GLY A 819 2.96 -0.87 31.19
C GLY A 819 3.03 -0.53 29.69
N SER A 820 2.41 -1.34 28.82
CA SER A 820 2.34 -1.02 27.39
C SER A 820 1.48 0.23 27.15
N PRO A 821 1.90 1.15 26.27
CA PRO A 821 1.11 2.34 25.95
C PRO A 821 -0.25 1.93 25.39
N GLN A 822 -1.32 2.42 26.00
CA GLN A 822 -2.68 2.19 25.52
C GLN A 822 -2.90 3.00 24.25
N ALA A 823 -2.70 2.36 23.09
CA ALA A 823 -2.99 2.96 21.80
C ALA A 823 -4.51 3.08 21.62
N GLY A 824 -5.05 4.25 21.98
CA GLY A 824 -6.44 4.65 21.75
C GLY A 824 -7.50 3.93 22.61
N SER A 825 -8.76 4.33 22.41
CA SER A 825 -9.93 3.80 23.14
C SER A 825 -10.16 2.30 22.89
N PRO A 826 -10.72 1.54 23.85
CA PRO A 826 -10.95 0.10 23.69
C PRO A 826 -11.72 -0.25 22.41
N LEU A 827 -11.22 -1.24 21.66
CA LEU A 827 -11.90 -1.83 20.51
C LEU A 827 -12.61 -3.12 20.95
N LEU A 828 -13.94 -3.15 20.82
CA LEU A 828 -14.80 -4.17 21.40
C LEU A 828 -15.73 -4.74 20.33
N LEU A 829 -15.89 -6.05 20.29
CA LEU A 829 -16.76 -6.77 19.36
C LEU A 829 -17.80 -7.56 20.17
N GLU A 830 -19.09 -7.28 20.00
CA GLU A 830 -20.17 -8.02 20.66
C GLU A 830 -20.66 -9.18 19.80
N LEU A 831 -20.56 -10.40 20.33
CA LEU A 831 -21.06 -11.62 19.75
C LEU A 831 -22.40 -11.99 20.38
N GLY A 832 -23.40 -12.15 19.52
CA GLY A 832 -24.78 -12.37 19.91
C GLY A 832 -25.77 -12.14 18.78
N PRO A 833 -27.06 -12.42 19.05
CA PRO A 833 -28.15 -12.15 18.12
C PRO A 833 -28.61 -10.68 18.14
N SER A 834 -28.11 -9.87 19.08
CA SER A 834 -28.54 -8.47 19.28
C SER A 834 -27.37 -7.59 19.76
N ALA A 835 -27.63 -6.30 19.98
CA ALA A 835 -26.63 -5.28 20.34
C ALA A 835 -26.75 -4.77 21.79
N VAL A 836 -27.11 -5.66 22.73
CA VAL A 836 -27.42 -5.28 24.12
C VAL A 836 -26.18 -4.79 24.86
N LEU A 837 -25.06 -5.52 24.77
CA LEU A 837 -23.81 -5.13 25.41
C LEU A 837 -23.23 -3.88 24.77
N THR A 838 -23.37 -3.71 23.45
CA THR A 838 -22.98 -2.48 22.74
C THR A 838 -23.68 -1.26 23.34
N GLY A 839 -24.99 -1.37 23.61
CA GLY A 839 -25.75 -0.31 24.28
C GLY A 839 -25.24 0.00 25.69
N LEU A 840 -24.84 -1.04 26.45
CA LEU A 840 -24.26 -0.88 27.78
C LEU A 840 -22.88 -0.23 27.74
N VAL A 841 -22.02 -0.70 26.85
CA VAL A 841 -20.68 -0.15 26.63
C VAL A 841 -20.76 1.33 26.27
N ARG A 842 -21.62 1.73 25.31
CA ARG A 842 -21.75 3.15 24.92
C ARG A 842 -22.15 4.08 26.07
N ARG A 843 -22.91 3.57 27.05
CA ARG A 843 -23.31 4.35 28.23
C ARG A 843 -22.20 4.49 29.26
N SER A 844 -21.40 3.44 29.44
CA SER A 844 -20.35 3.40 30.46
C SER A 844 -18.98 3.86 29.96
N LEU A 845 -18.69 3.65 28.67
CA LEU A 845 -17.44 3.90 27.97
C LEU A 845 -17.74 4.61 26.63
N PRO A 846 -18.11 5.92 26.65
CA PRO A 846 -18.56 6.63 25.44
C PRO A 846 -17.48 6.71 24.36
N ASP A 847 -16.20 6.67 24.75
CA ASP A 847 -15.08 6.75 23.82
C ASP A 847 -14.69 5.39 23.22
N ALA A 848 -15.22 4.27 23.74
CA ALA A 848 -14.90 2.93 23.26
C ALA A 848 -15.60 2.62 21.93
N VAL A 849 -14.86 2.04 20.99
CA VAL A 849 -15.44 1.54 19.74
C VAL A 849 -16.02 0.16 20.02
N CYS A 850 -17.35 0.08 20.12
CA CYS A 850 -18.06 -1.18 20.32
C CYS A 850 -19.05 -1.45 19.18
N VAL A 851 -18.89 -2.60 18.53
CA VAL A 851 -19.70 -3.00 17.38
C VAL A 851 -20.31 -4.38 17.55
N PRO A 852 -21.60 -4.56 17.23
CA PRO A 852 -22.25 -5.87 17.23
C PRO A 852 -22.04 -6.61 15.90
N THR A 853 -21.95 -7.93 15.96
CA THR A 853 -21.78 -8.80 14.79
C THR A 853 -23.02 -8.94 13.91
N LEU A 854 -24.20 -8.58 14.41
CA LEU A 854 -25.48 -8.65 13.67
C LEU A 854 -25.42 -7.92 12.32
N ARG A 855 -24.70 -6.80 12.24
CA ARG A 855 -24.40 -6.09 10.97
C ARG A 855 -22.94 -6.28 10.63
N TRP A 856 -22.58 -7.48 10.21
CA TRP A 856 -21.19 -7.92 10.07
C TRP A 856 -20.38 -7.03 9.11
N GLU A 857 -20.95 -6.52 8.01
CA GLU A 857 -20.27 -5.59 7.10
C GLU A 857 -19.83 -4.31 7.83
N ARG A 858 -20.70 -3.78 8.69
CA ARG A 858 -20.41 -2.60 9.50
C ARG A 858 -19.41 -2.89 10.61
N ALA A 859 -19.44 -4.09 11.17
CA ALA A 859 -18.42 -4.54 12.11
C ALA A 859 -17.05 -4.66 11.43
N VAL A 860 -16.98 -5.19 10.19
CA VAL A 860 -15.73 -5.20 9.39
C VAL A 860 -15.23 -3.77 9.16
N ALA A 861 -16.10 -2.86 8.74
CA ALA A 861 -15.76 -1.45 8.51
C ALA A 861 -15.16 -0.79 9.77
N ALA A 862 -15.84 -0.92 10.91
CA ALA A 862 -15.41 -0.33 12.17
C ALA A 862 -14.13 -0.95 12.73
N LEU A 863 -13.97 -2.27 12.64
CA LEU A 863 -12.75 -2.96 13.05
C LEU A 863 -11.56 -2.54 12.17
N HIS A 864 -11.76 -2.47 10.85
CA HIS A 864 -10.74 -2.03 9.90
C HIS A 864 -10.32 -0.58 10.17
N CYS A 865 -11.27 0.35 10.28
CA CYS A 865 -11.00 1.75 10.60
C CYS A 865 -10.41 1.93 12.01
N GLY A 866 -10.78 1.05 12.96
CA GLY A 866 -10.25 1.01 14.31
C GLY A 866 -8.86 0.39 14.45
N GLY A 867 -8.24 -0.06 13.34
CA GLY A 867 -6.86 -0.56 13.31
C GLY A 867 -6.69 -2.07 13.38
N ALA A 868 -7.77 -2.86 13.28
CA ALA A 868 -7.69 -4.31 13.26
C ALA A 868 -7.27 -4.86 11.88
N GLY A 869 -6.53 -5.97 11.88
CA GLY A 869 -6.06 -6.67 10.68
C GLY A 869 -7.17 -7.54 10.08
N VAL A 870 -7.90 -7.02 9.09
CA VAL A 870 -8.90 -7.79 8.33
C VAL A 870 -8.21 -8.58 7.22
N ASP A 871 -8.49 -9.89 7.17
CA ASP A 871 -8.21 -10.75 6.02
C ASP A 871 -9.31 -10.56 4.96
N TRP A 872 -9.06 -9.59 4.08
CA TRP A 872 -9.93 -9.28 2.96
C TRP A 872 -10.00 -10.40 1.92
N ALA A 873 -8.97 -11.24 1.83
CA ALA A 873 -8.97 -12.37 0.89
C ALA A 873 -9.92 -13.47 1.37
N ALA A 874 -9.91 -13.77 2.68
CA ALA A 874 -10.90 -14.65 3.29
C ALA A 874 -12.33 -14.10 3.14
N LEU A 875 -12.51 -12.78 3.22
CA LEU A 875 -13.82 -12.15 2.99
C LEU A 875 -14.27 -12.29 1.53
N LEU A 876 -13.36 -12.16 0.57
CA LEU A 876 -13.65 -12.29 -0.87
C LEU A 876 -13.75 -13.73 -1.36
N ASP A 877 -13.54 -14.73 -0.48
CA ASP A 877 -13.64 -16.13 -0.85
C ASP A 877 -15.00 -16.41 -1.50
N ARG A 878 -14.95 -17.04 -2.68
CA ARG A 878 -16.10 -17.36 -3.56
C ARG A 878 -16.87 -16.17 -4.15
N CYS A 879 -16.44 -14.90 -3.97
CA CYS A 879 -17.11 -13.73 -4.56
C CYS A 879 -16.74 -13.44 -6.03
N GLY A 880 -15.60 -13.93 -6.52
CA GLY A 880 -15.24 -13.88 -7.94
C GLY A 880 -14.84 -12.51 -8.52
N GLY A 881 -14.32 -11.57 -7.72
CA GLY A 881 -13.92 -10.24 -8.18
C GLY A 881 -12.56 -10.19 -8.91
N ARG A 882 -12.41 -9.26 -9.84
CA ARG A 882 -11.19 -8.98 -10.62
C ARG A 882 -10.54 -7.68 -10.17
N ARG A 883 -9.24 -7.54 -10.48
CA ARG A 883 -8.57 -6.24 -10.36
C ARG A 883 -8.97 -5.37 -11.54
N VAL A 884 -9.50 -4.18 -11.27
CA VAL A 884 -9.95 -3.22 -12.30
C VAL A 884 -9.23 -1.88 -12.17
N ARG A 885 -9.15 -1.13 -13.27
CA ARG A 885 -8.57 0.22 -13.25
C ARG A 885 -9.45 1.17 -12.44
N LEU A 886 -8.90 1.68 -11.34
CA LEU A 886 -9.45 2.71 -10.47
C LEU A 886 -8.43 3.85 -10.31
N PRO A 887 -8.84 5.05 -9.87
CA PRO A 887 -7.90 6.14 -9.57
C PRO A 887 -6.77 5.69 -8.64
N THR A 888 -5.58 6.22 -8.89
CA THR A 888 -4.37 5.97 -8.10
C THR A 888 -4.22 7.00 -6.98
N TYR A 889 -3.26 6.77 -6.10
CA TYR A 889 -3.04 7.56 -4.89
C TYR A 889 -2.76 9.04 -5.18
N PRO A 890 -3.50 9.97 -4.54
CA PRO A 890 -3.29 11.41 -4.71
C PRO A 890 -2.15 11.89 -3.80
N PHE A 891 -0.91 11.79 -4.29
CA PHE A 891 0.29 12.27 -3.59
C PHE A 891 0.14 13.73 -3.08
N GLN A 892 0.49 13.96 -1.81
CA GLN A 892 0.49 15.28 -1.18
C GLN A 892 1.85 15.95 -1.39
N ARG A 893 2.04 16.45 -2.61
CA ARG A 893 3.33 16.99 -3.05
C ARG A 893 3.69 18.26 -2.31
N ARG A 894 4.95 18.34 -1.88
CA ARG A 894 5.61 19.57 -1.41
C ARG A 894 6.76 19.90 -2.34
N SER A 895 7.13 21.17 -2.41
CA SER A 895 8.29 21.61 -3.19
C SER A 895 9.58 21.12 -2.53
N HIS A 896 10.39 20.40 -3.30
CA HIS A 896 11.73 19.95 -2.94
C HIS A 896 12.70 20.36 -4.04
N TRP A 897 13.41 21.47 -3.82
CA TRP A 897 14.28 22.08 -4.83
C TRP A 897 15.50 22.74 -4.20
N ARG A 898 16.63 22.71 -4.93
CA ARG A 898 17.87 23.44 -4.62
C ARG A 898 18.30 24.21 -5.87
N GLY A 899 18.81 25.42 -5.70
CA GLY A 899 19.18 26.32 -6.81
C GLY A 899 18.05 27.30 -7.19
N PRO A 900 18.14 27.96 -8.37
CA PRO A 900 17.14 28.93 -8.82
C PRO A 900 15.77 28.25 -8.94
N ALA A 901 14.72 28.93 -8.49
CA ALA A 901 13.36 28.40 -8.53
C ALA A 901 12.99 27.97 -9.97
N PRO A 902 12.34 26.80 -10.14
CA PRO A 902 11.94 26.35 -11.46
C PRO A 902 10.95 27.33 -12.08
N TYR A 903 11.03 27.50 -13.40
CA TYR A 903 10.11 28.35 -14.14
C TYR A 903 8.68 27.84 -13.96
N THR A 904 7.80 28.68 -13.41
CA THR A 904 6.36 28.38 -13.36
C THR A 904 5.68 29.04 -14.56
N PRO A 905 5.12 28.26 -15.51
CA PRO A 905 4.38 28.86 -16.62
C PRO A 905 3.15 29.62 -16.11
N PRO A 906 2.80 30.76 -16.73
CA PRO A 906 1.54 31.44 -16.42
C PRO A 906 0.35 30.54 -16.76
N ALA A 907 -0.66 30.54 -15.91
CA ALA A 907 -1.87 29.73 -16.14
C ALA A 907 -2.51 30.09 -17.48
N PRO A 908 -2.97 29.11 -18.28
CA PRO A 908 -3.68 29.40 -19.53
C PRO A 908 -4.97 30.19 -19.23
N PRO A 909 -5.38 31.13 -20.09
CA PRO A 909 -6.67 31.81 -19.93
C PRO A 909 -7.78 30.76 -20.04
N GLY A 910 -8.54 30.58 -18.97
CA GLY A 910 -9.68 29.67 -18.94
C GLY A 910 -10.79 30.12 -19.91
N PRO A 911 -11.66 29.19 -20.36
CA PRO A 911 -12.89 29.57 -21.06
C PRO A 911 -13.75 30.48 -20.17
N PRO A 912 -14.59 31.38 -20.72
CA PRO A 912 -15.47 32.23 -19.92
C PRO A 912 -16.45 31.33 -19.15
N THR A 913 -16.29 31.23 -17.83
CA THR A 913 -17.14 30.41 -16.95
C THR A 913 -18.30 31.23 -16.39
N SER A 914 -19.50 30.65 -16.48
CA SER A 914 -20.64 31.05 -15.64
C SER A 914 -20.34 30.73 -14.16
N PRO A 915 -20.87 31.51 -13.20
CA PRO A 915 -20.46 31.38 -11.81
C PRO A 915 -21.21 30.24 -11.12
N THR A 916 -20.50 29.19 -10.68
CA THR A 916 -20.74 28.45 -9.41
C THR A 916 -19.73 27.31 -9.19
N SER A 917 -19.36 27.13 -7.91
CA SER A 917 -18.52 26.11 -7.26
C SER A 917 -17.00 26.40 -7.19
N PRO A 918 -16.42 26.47 -5.97
CA PRO A 918 -15.03 26.89 -5.76
C PRO A 918 -14.05 25.78 -6.10
N THR A 919 -13.06 26.14 -6.91
CA THR A 919 -11.85 25.39 -7.22
C THR A 919 -11.01 25.16 -5.97
N SER A 920 -10.54 23.91 -5.78
CA SER A 920 -9.54 23.53 -4.77
C SER A 920 -8.29 24.40 -4.89
N PRO A 921 -7.79 25.00 -3.79
CA PRO A 921 -6.58 25.81 -3.84
C PRO A 921 -5.33 24.92 -3.90
N THR A 922 -4.42 25.27 -4.82
CA THR A 922 -3.02 24.84 -4.80
C THR A 922 -2.35 25.43 -3.56
N TRP A 923 -2.20 24.61 -2.51
CA TRP A 923 -1.42 25.01 -1.35
C TRP A 923 0.06 24.78 -1.67
N ARG A 924 0.78 25.88 -1.91
CA ARG A 924 2.24 25.89 -2.04
C ARG A 924 2.78 26.34 -0.69
N THR A 925 3.16 25.41 0.17
CA THR A 925 3.84 25.76 1.43
C THR A 925 5.33 25.80 1.16
N GLU A 926 5.87 27.00 0.95
CA GLU A 926 7.32 27.20 0.82
C GLU A 926 8.01 26.84 2.13
N LEU A 927 9.03 25.98 2.06
CA LEU A 927 10.04 25.90 3.11
C LEU A 927 10.89 27.17 3.02
N PRO A 928 11.14 27.88 4.14
CA PRO A 928 11.98 29.06 4.10
C PRO A 928 13.41 28.68 3.66
N ALA A 929 13.98 29.48 2.75
CA ALA A 929 15.39 29.39 2.39
C ALA A 929 16.26 29.44 3.66
N PRO A 930 17.34 28.65 3.75
CA PRO A 930 18.30 28.78 4.84
C PRO A 930 18.96 30.16 4.70
N THR A 931 18.46 31.14 5.45
CA THR A 931 19.12 32.43 5.58
C THR A 931 20.48 32.18 6.20
N GLY A 932 21.54 32.31 5.38
CA GLY A 932 22.90 32.47 5.83
C GLY A 932 23.02 33.76 6.63
N GLY A 933 22.67 33.68 7.91
CA GLY A 933 22.86 34.73 8.90
C GLY A 933 23.74 34.17 10.00
N ALA A 934 24.97 34.67 10.09
CA ALA A 934 25.87 34.41 11.21
C ALA A 934 25.21 34.92 12.51
N ALA A 935 24.50 34.02 13.20
CA ALA A 935 23.96 34.29 14.53
C ALA A 935 25.15 34.42 15.49
N HIS A 936 25.32 35.63 16.03
CA HIS A 936 26.31 35.94 17.04
C HIS A 936 26.13 35.02 18.25
N SER A 937 27.11 34.17 18.51
CA SER A 937 27.20 33.42 19.75
C SER A 937 27.48 34.39 20.89
N SER A 938 26.51 34.57 21.78
CA SER A 938 26.80 35.08 23.13
C SER A 938 27.38 33.91 23.95
N PRO A 939 28.47 34.09 24.70
CA PRO A 939 29.01 33.04 25.54
C PRO A 939 28.07 32.85 26.75
N ARG A 940 27.36 31.72 26.78
CA ARG A 940 26.67 31.28 28.01
C ARG A 940 27.69 30.72 29.00
N SER A 941 27.50 31.06 30.27
CA SER A 941 28.35 30.66 31.40
C SER A 941 28.28 29.15 31.70
N PRO A 942 29.30 28.56 32.34
CA PRO A 942 29.44 27.10 32.53
C PRO A 942 28.44 26.43 33.50
N GLU A 943 27.38 27.11 33.93
CA GLU A 943 26.50 26.66 35.02
C GLU A 943 25.04 26.32 34.62
N ASP A 944 24.69 26.39 33.33
CA ASP A 944 23.41 25.84 32.85
C ASP A 944 23.48 24.30 32.78
N ARG A 945 23.15 23.62 33.88
CA ARG A 945 22.85 22.18 33.84
C ARG A 945 21.58 21.97 33.00
N MET A 946 21.77 21.67 31.72
CA MET A 946 20.70 21.39 30.76
C MET A 946 19.82 20.22 31.27
N THR A 947 18.53 20.47 31.45
CA THR A 947 17.51 19.47 31.83
C THR A 947 17.32 18.45 30.69
N GLU A 948 16.75 17.27 30.97
CA GLU A 948 16.40 16.27 29.95
C GLU A 948 15.55 16.88 28.82
N GLN A 949 14.68 17.84 29.16
CA GLN A 949 13.92 18.62 28.18
C GLN A 949 14.81 19.47 27.26
N ALA A 950 15.88 20.10 27.78
CA ALA A 950 16.80 20.89 26.95
C ALA A 950 17.65 20.00 26.03
N VAL A 951 17.98 18.78 26.45
CA VAL A 951 18.61 17.78 25.58
C VAL A 951 17.62 17.34 24.50
N LEU A 952 16.35 17.08 24.87
CA LEU A 952 15.29 16.73 23.92
C LEU A 952 15.07 17.83 22.88
N ASP A 953 14.91 19.09 23.29
CA ASP A 953 14.72 20.21 22.38
C ASP A 953 15.87 20.29 21.37
N ARG A 954 17.09 20.01 21.82
CA ARG A 954 18.26 20.02 20.95
C ARG A 954 18.35 18.81 20.04
N VAL A 955 18.02 17.61 20.52
CA VAL A 955 17.92 16.40 19.68
C VAL A 955 16.84 16.62 18.61
N LEU A 956 15.70 17.21 18.96
CA LEU A 956 14.64 17.57 18.00
C LEU A 956 15.13 18.58 16.97
N GLU A 957 15.84 19.63 17.39
CA GLU A 957 16.39 20.65 16.49
C GLU A 957 17.43 20.06 15.52
N LEU A 958 18.34 19.22 16.02
CA LEU A 958 19.34 18.54 15.19
C LEU A 958 18.68 17.54 14.24
N THR A 959 17.69 16.79 14.71
CA THR A 959 16.89 15.88 13.87
C THR A 959 16.20 16.67 12.75
N ALA A 960 15.54 17.78 13.09
CA ALA A 960 14.88 18.65 12.13
C ALA A 960 15.87 19.15 11.06
N ARG A 961 17.02 19.65 11.50
CA ARG A 961 18.07 20.16 10.61
C ARG A 961 18.67 19.10 9.68
N HIS A 962 19.00 17.92 10.21
CA HIS A 962 19.64 16.85 9.43
C HIS A 962 18.66 16.17 8.46
N LEU A 963 17.37 16.12 8.81
CA LEU A 963 16.32 15.54 7.97
C LEU A 963 15.63 16.57 7.06
N GLY A 964 15.88 17.86 7.26
CA GLY A 964 15.21 18.93 6.48
C GLY A 964 13.73 19.10 6.85
N HIS A 965 13.38 18.86 8.12
CA HIS A 965 12.07 19.16 8.70
C HIS A 965 12.13 20.49 9.46
N ARG A 966 10.97 21.08 9.77
CA ARG A 966 10.89 22.15 10.78
C ARG A 966 10.91 21.54 12.19
N PRO A 967 11.42 22.24 13.23
CA PRO A 967 11.48 21.69 14.59
C PRO A 967 10.12 21.22 15.14
N ASP A 968 9.02 21.87 14.75
CA ASP A 968 7.64 21.51 15.11
C ASP A 968 7.10 20.27 14.38
N GLU A 969 7.75 19.83 13.29
CA GLU A 969 7.35 18.66 12.48
C GLU A 969 7.99 17.36 12.96
N VAL A 970 8.99 17.43 13.85
CA VAL A 970 9.67 16.25 14.38
C VAL A 970 8.94 15.76 15.62
N ALA A 971 8.15 14.70 15.46
CA ALA A 971 7.52 14.03 16.59
C ALA A 971 8.57 13.31 17.46
N ALA A 972 8.66 13.67 18.74
CA ALA A 972 9.65 13.15 19.68
C ALA A 972 9.62 11.61 19.84
N ASP A 973 8.44 11.02 19.65
CA ASP A 973 8.19 9.59 19.85
C ASP A 973 8.18 8.78 18.53
N ARG A 974 8.42 9.44 17.39
CA ARG A 974 8.50 8.77 16.08
C ARG A 974 9.92 8.27 15.85
N THR A 975 10.05 7.06 15.31
CA THR A 975 11.37 6.51 15.04
C THR A 975 12.11 7.32 13.99
N PHE A 976 13.44 7.38 14.06
CA PHE A 976 14.23 8.12 13.07
C PHE A 976 14.01 7.59 11.64
N VAL A 977 13.98 6.27 11.46
CA VAL A 977 13.63 5.63 10.18
C VAL A 977 12.21 6.00 9.76
N GLY A 978 11.27 6.06 10.72
CA GLY A 978 9.90 6.53 10.49
C GLY A 978 9.81 8.00 10.08
N LEU A 979 10.78 8.84 10.48
CA LEU A 979 10.95 10.23 10.07
C LEU A 979 11.66 10.38 8.71
N GLY A 980 12.03 9.26 8.08
CA GLY A 980 12.69 9.22 6.77
C GLY A 980 14.21 9.35 6.83
N ALA A 981 14.83 9.14 8.00
CA ALA A 981 16.28 9.20 8.14
C ALA A 981 16.97 8.02 7.44
N ASP A 982 17.99 8.32 6.64
CA ASP A 982 18.91 7.32 6.10
C ASP A 982 20.15 7.12 7.00
N SER A 983 20.92 6.06 6.75
CA SER A 983 22.12 5.74 7.55
C SER A 983 23.18 6.84 7.50
N LEU A 984 23.28 7.60 6.41
CA LEU A 984 24.27 8.67 6.24
C LEU A 984 23.89 9.91 7.07
N GLN A 985 22.62 10.31 7.05
CA GLN A 985 22.07 11.40 7.87
C GLN A 985 22.22 11.09 9.36
N LEU A 986 21.95 9.85 9.75
CA LEU A 986 22.06 9.44 11.14
C LEU A 986 23.50 9.45 11.64
N ILE A 987 24.46 9.01 10.83
CA ILE A 987 25.89 9.10 11.19
C ILE A 987 26.29 10.58 11.38
N GLY A 988 25.84 11.48 10.50
CA GLY A 988 26.10 12.91 10.61
C GLY A 988 25.50 13.51 11.90
N MET A 989 24.25 13.15 12.19
CA MET A 989 23.54 13.59 13.40
C MET A 989 24.21 13.07 14.67
N VAL A 990 24.56 11.78 14.75
CA VAL A 990 25.23 11.16 15.90
C VAL A 990 26.57 11.84 16.18
N ARG A 991 27.41 12.05 15.15
CA ARG A 991 28.69 12.76 15.33
C ARG A 991 28.50 14.17 15.88
N GLN A 992 27.45 14.87 15.45
CA GLN A 992 27.15 16.21 15.96
C GLN A 992 26.62 16.18 17.39
N LEU A 993 25.80 15.19 17.75
CA LEU A 993 25.35 14.96 19.12
C LEU A 993 26.53 14.62 20.04
N GLU A 994 27.46 13.75 19.62
CA GLU A 994 28.68 13.43 20.36
C GLU A 994 29.55 14.67 20.57
N ALA A 995 29.73 15.49 19.53
CA ALA A 995 30.51 16.71 19.60
C ALA A 995 29.87 17.76 20.53
N GLU A 996 28.54 17.93 20.46
CA GLU A 996 27.83 18.95 21.23
C GLU A 996 27.62 18.56 22.70
N PHE A 997 27.39 17.27 22.96
CA PHE A 997 27.13 16.75 24.31
C PHE A 997 28.34 16.04 24.93
N SER A 998 29.49 15.98 24.27
CA SER A 998 30.71 15.34 24.79
C SER A 998 30.44 13.97 25.43
N THR A 999 29.54 13.20 24.83
CA THR A 999 29.08 11.88 25.31
C THR A 999 29.35 10.90 24.20
N GLU A 1000 30.00 9.78 24.49
CA GLU A 1000 30.16 8.69 23.51
C GLU A 1000 28.81 8.02 23.29
N ILE A 1001 28.33 8.05 22.05
CA ILE A 1001 27.03 7.51 21.66
C ILE A 1001 27.21 6.81 20.33
N SER A 1002 27.05 5.50 20.31
CA SER A 1002 27.14 4.73 19.09
C SER A 1002 25.85 4.78 18.27
N MET A 1003 25.98 4.59 16.96
CA MET A 1003 24.84 4.43 16.05
C MET A 1003 23.89 3.32 16.47
N ARG A 1004 24.42 2.22 17.02
CA ARG A 1004 23.64 1.09 17.51
C ARG A 1004 22.69 1.52 18.63
N GLU A 1005 23.20 2.28 19.59
CA GLU A 1005 22.41 2.75 20.73
C GLU A 1005 21.31 3.73 20.29
N VAL A 1006 21.57 4.57 19.29
CA VAL A 1006 20.57 5.52 18.76
C VAL A 1006 19.49 4.81 17.94
N LEU A 1007 19.83 3.77 17.17
CA LEU A 1007 18.89 3.10 16.27
C LEU A 1007 18.18 1.89 16.88
N GLU A 1008 18.90 1.04 17.61
CA GLU A 1008 18.39 -0.24 18.12
C GLU A 1008 17.86 -0.12 19.55
N GLU A 1009 18.48 0.73 20.39
CA GLU A 1009 18.11 0.84 21.81
C GLU A 1009 17.17 2.02 22.08
N ALA A 1010 17.50 3.22 21.59
CA ALA A 1010 16.67 4.41 21.73
C ALA A 1010 15.61 4.51 20.63
N GLY A 1011 16.01 4.45 19.36
CA GLY A 1011 15.12 4.44 18.20
C GLY A 1011 14.35 5.74 17.89
N THR A 1012 14.19 6.66 18.85
CA THR A 1012 13.39 7.91 18.75
C THR A 1012 14.13 9.12 19.33
N PRO A 1013 13.81 10.36 18.91
CA PRO A 1013 14.39 11.57 19.50
C PRO A 1013 14.25 11.63 21.03
N ARG A 1014 13.09 11.25 21.58
CA ARG A 1014 12.85 11.24 23.04
C ARG A 1014 13.78 10.28 23.75
N LEU A 1015 13.85 9.03 23.28
CA LEU A 1015 14.69 8.02 23.91
C LEU A 1015 16.18 8.31 23.73
N THR A 1016 16.58 8.94 22.62
CA THR A 1016 17.96 9.42 22.44
C THR A 1016 18.30 10.53 23.42
N ALA A 1017 17.39 11.47 23.67
CA ALA A 1017 17.58 12.50 24.68
C ALA A 1017 17.71 11.91 26.09
N ALA A 1018 16.87 10.92 26.42
CA ALA A 1018 16.94 10.20 27.69
C ALA A 1018 18.26 9.43 27.85
N LEU A 1019 18.76 8.80 26.78
CA LEU A 1019 20.08 8.12 26.75
C LEU A 1019 21.23 9.12 27.04
N ILE A 1020 21.22 10.28 26.38
CA ILE A 1020 22.22 11.33 26.57
C ILE A 1020 22.16 11.90 27.99
N ALA A 1021 20.95 12.18 28.48
CA ALA A 1021 20.74 12.70 29.83
C ALA A 1021 21.17 11.69 30.90
N GLY A 1022 20.89 10.40 30.70
CA GLY A 1022 21.24 9.30 31.62
C GLY A 1022 22.74 9.06 31.76
N ARG A 1023 23.53 9.28 30.69
CA ARG A 1023 25.00 9.16 30.72
C ARG A 1023 25.72 10.34 31.38
N ARG A 1024 25.02 11.44 31.61
CA ARG A 1024 25.56 12.66 32.23
C ARG A 1024 25.26 12.79 33.73
N ALA A 1025 24.57 11.83 34.36
CA ALA A 1025 24.36 11.81 35.80
C ALA A 1025 25.65 11.39 36.55
N PRO A 1026 26.03 12.03 37.68
CA PRO A 1026 27.27 11.71 38.38
C PRO A 1026 27.19 10.31 39.02
N ALA A 1027 28.12 9.43 38.66
CA ALA A 1027 28.30 8.15 39.32
C ALA A 1027 28.67 8.34 40.81
N ALA A 1028 27.98 7.63 41.70
CA ALA A 1028 28.35 7.50 43.10
C ALA A 1028 29.70 6.77 43.25
N PRO A 1029 30.53 7.09 44.27
CA PRO A 1029 31.90 6.61 44.35
C PRO A 1029 31.95 5.13 44.77
N VAL A 1030 32.50 4.28 43.90
CA VAL A 1030 32.98 2.94 44.27
C VAL A 1030 34.46 3.04 44.61
N SER A 1031 34.80 2.72 45.85
CA SER A 1031 36.17 2.65 46.37
C SER A 1031 36.94 1.51 45.70
N VAL A 1032 38.05 1.83 45.01
CA VAL A 1032 39.08 0.87 44.63
C VAL A 1032 40.45 1.43 45.05
N GLY A 1033 41.18 0.64 45.84
CA GLY A 1033 42.54 0.96 46.32
C GLY A 1033 43.60 0.92 45.20
N PRO A 1034 44.81 1.45 45.47
CA PRO A 1034 45.72 1.90 44.41
C PRO A 1034 46.68 0.81 43.92
N THR A 1035 46.89 0.75 42.60
CA THR A 1035 48.05 0.10 41.98
C THR A 1035 48.54 1.02 40.83
N PRO A 1036 49.86 1.22 40.66
CA PRO A 1036 50.40 2.45 40.09
C PRO A 1036 50.42 2.48 38.56
N ALA A 1037 50.34 3.71 38.02
CA ALA A 1037 50.39 4.04 36.61
C ALA A 1037 51.76 3.78 35.96
N PRO A 1038 51.81 3.46 34.65
CA PRO A 1038 52.91 3.84 33.79
C PRO A 1038 52.61 5.17 33.07
N THR A 1039 53.61 6.03 33.09
CA THR A 1039 53.73 7.35 32.45
C THR A 1039 53.50 7.30 30.93
N PRO A 1040 52.77 8.27 30.33
CA PRO A 1040 52.67 8.38 28.88
C PRO A 1040 53.93 9.00 28.28
N ALA A 1041 54.51 8.34 27.28
CA ALA A 1041 55.46 8.95 26.34
C ALA A 1041 54.67 9.68 25.23
N PRO A 1042 55.20 10.78 24.66
CA PRO A 1042 54.47 11.61 23.70
C PRO A 1042 54.37 10.90 22.35
N VAL A 1043 53.15 10.71 21.86
CA VAL A 1043 52.90 10.26 20.48
C VAL A 1043 52.89 11.49 19.58
N THR A 1044 53.96 11.64 18.81
CA THR A 1044 53.93 12.35 17.53
C THR A 1044 53.89 11.29 16.45
N ASP A 1045 52.80 11.15 15.69
CA ASP A 1045 52.88 10.40 14.44
C ASP A 1045 51.92 10.96 13.39
N ALA A 1046 52.53 11.35 12.27
CA ALA A 1046 51.88 11.52 10.97
C ALA A 1046 51.40 10.15 10.46
N PRO A 1047 50.39 10.09 9.58
CA PRO A 1047 49.85 8.82 9.10
C PRO A 1047 50.92 8.02 8.35
N VAL A 1048 51.22 6.83 8.85
CA VAL A 1048 52.09 5.84 8.20
C VAL A 1048 51.26 5.05 7.20
N TYR A 1049 51.57 5.17 5.90
CA TYR A 1049 51.01 4.30 4.86
C TYR A 1049 51.80 2.99 4.78
N ALA A 1050 51.10 1.89 4.55
CA ALA A 1050 51.71 0.58 4.32
C ALA A 1050 52.72 0.65 3.17
N THR A 1051 53.93 0.20 3.43
CA THR A 1051 54.99 0.08 2.44
C THR A 1051 54.65 -0.98 1.39
N ARG A 1052 55.22 -0.86 0.18
CA ARG A 1052 55.06 -1.89 -0.87
C ARG A 1052 55.42 -3.31 -0.41
N ALA A 1053 56.33 -3.44 0.55
CA ALA A 1053 56.72 -4.72 1.12
C ALA A 1053 55.60 -5.34 1.98
N GLU A 1054 54.88 -4.53 2.74
CA GLU A 1054 53.75 -4.96 3.56
C GLU A 1054 52.55 -5.35 2.69
N VAL A 1055 52.30 -4.63 1.59
CA VAL A 1055 51.27 -5.00 0.60
C VAL A 1055 51.62 -6.31 -0.11
N ALA A 1056 52.89 -6.54 -0.44
CA ALA A 1056 53.33 -7.79 -1.05
C ALA A 1056 53.18 -8.99 -0.10
N ALA A 1057 53.54 -8.81 1.18
CA ALA A 1057 53.37 -9.84 2.20
C ALA A 1057 51.89 -10.20 2.43
N LEU A 1058 51.00 -9.20 2.41
CA LEU A 1058 49.56 -9.43 2.50
C LEU A 1058 49.01 -10.15 1.27
N SER A 1059 49.47 -9.81 0.06
CA SER A 1059 49.11 -10.53 -1.16
C SER A 1059 49.58 -11.99 -1.15
N ASP A 1060 50.76 -12.29 -0.59
CA ASP A 1060 51.25 -13.66 -0.42
C ASP A 1060 50.39 -14.45 0.58
N GLN A 1061 49.99 -13.83 1.70
CA GLN A 1061 49.10 -14.45 2.68
C GLN A 1061 47.71 -14.74 2.09
N ILE A 1062 47.15 -13.82 1.31
CA ILE A 1062 45.87 -14.04 0.62
C ILE A 1062 45.97 -15.19 -0.39
N ARG A 1063 47.08 -15.30 -1.12
CA ARG A 1063 47.31 -16.40 -2.05
C ARG A 1063 47.41 -17.75 -1.33
N GLN A 1064 48.16 -17.83 -0.23
CA GLN A 1064 48.24 -19.04 0.60
C GLN A 1064 46.88 -19.43 1.18
N LEU A 1065 46.07 -18.46 1.60
CA LEU A 1065 44.72 -18.72 2.09
C LEU A 1065 43.81 -19.28 0.99
N ALA A 1066 43.89 -18.73 -0.22
CA ALA A 1066 43.14 -19.23 -1.37
C ALA A 1066 43.56 -20.66 -1.77
N GLU A 1067 44.86 -20.94 -1.80
CA GLU A 1067 45.39 -22.29 -2.06
C GLU A 1067 44.94 -23.29 -1.00
N THR A 1068 44.92 -22.89 0.27
CA THR A 1068 44.43 -23.73 1.39
C THR A 1068 42.94 -24.02 1.26
N GLN A 1069 42.13 -23.03 0.87
CA GLN A 1069 40.70 -23.20 0.63
C GLN A 1069 40.42 -24.12 -0.56
N THR A 1070 41.17 -23.98 -1.66
CA THR A 1070 41.06 -24.90 -2.81
C THR A 1070 41.42 -26.33 -2.41
N ALA A 1071 42.49 -26.54 -1.62
CA ALA A 1071 42.86 -27.88 -1.14
C ALA A 1071 41.78 -28.50 -0.23
N MET A 1072 41.17 -27.71 0.66
CA MET A 1072 40.04 -28.16 1.49
C MET A 1072 38.82 -28.55 0.65
N LEU A 1073 38.49 -27.77 -0.38
CA LEU A 1073 37.37 -28.06 -1.29
C LEU A 1073 37.61 -29.34 -2.10
N THR A 1074 38.84 -29.59 -2.55
CA THR A 1074 39.19 -30.85 -3.21
C THR A 1074 39.07 -32.04 -2.26
N GLN A 1075 39.55 -31.92 -1.01
CA GLN A 1075 39.39 -32.98 0.00
C GLN A 1075 37.92 -33.26 0.35
N LEU A 1076 37.09 -32.21 0.42
CA LEU A 1076 35.65 -32.34 0.60
C LEU A 1076 34.98 -33.03 -0.60
N SER A 1077 35.38 -32.68 -1.81
CA SER A 1077 34.89 -33.32 -3.04
C SER A 1077 35.27 -34.81 -3.08
N ASP A 1078 36.49 -35.16 -2.71
CA ASP A 1078 36.97 -36.55 -2.65
C ASP A 1078 36.25 -37.35 -1.54
N ALA A 1079 36.02 -36.73 -0.37
CA ALA A 1079 35.25 -37.33 0.71
C ALA A 1079 33.79 -37.59 0.30
N VAL A 1080 33.17 -36.65 -0.42
CA VAL A 1080 31.82 -36.82 -0.99
C VAL A 1080 31.81 -37.93 -2.04
N ALA A 1081 32.82 -38.02 -2.92
CA ALA A 1081 32.91 -39.10 -3.90
C ALA A 1081 33.04 -40.48 -3.23
N LEU A 1082 33.84 -40.59 -2.16
CA LEU A 1082 34.00 -41.80 -1.34
C LEU A 1082 32.70 -42.21 -0.61
N LEU A 1083 31.94 -41.24 -0.12
CA LEU A 1083 30.64 -41.48 0.53
C LEU A 1083 29.59 -41.92 -0.50
N THR A 1084 29.58 -41.31 -1.70
CA THR A 1084 28.67 -41.68 -2.79
C THR A 1084 28.95 -43.10 -3.31
N ALA A 1085 30.23 -43.51 -3.38
CA ALA A 1085 30.63 -44.85 -3.80
C ALA A 1085 30.22 -45.96 -2.79
N ARG A 1086 30.06 -45.63 -1.49
CA ARG A 1086 29.56 -46.58 -0.48
C ARG A 1086 28.04 -46.76 -0.49
N THR A 1087 27.29 -45.81 -1.05
CA THR A 1087 25.83 -45.91 -1.16
C THR A 1087 25.34 -46.65 -2.40
N THR A 1088 26.19 -46.82 -3.42
CA THR A 1088 25.88 -47.60 -4.64
C THR A 1088 26.64 -48.91 -4.60
N GLY A 1089 26.18 -49.86 -3.78
CA GLY A 1089 26.75 -51.20 -3.69
C GLY A 1089 26.66 -51.94 -5.03
N THR A 1090 27.80 -52.09 -5.69
CA THR A 1090 28.15 -53.26 -6.49
C THR A 1090 29.57 -53.66 -6.10
N ASP A 1091 29.67 -54.58 -5.15
CA ASP A 1091 30.87 -55.35 -4.85
C ASP A 1091 31.27 -56.20 -6.06
N ALA A 1092 32.53 -56.13 -6.46
CA ALA A 1092 33.18 -57.21 -7.20
C ALA A 1092 34.69 -57.25 -6.90
N ARG A 1093 35.02 -58.03 -5.85
CA ARG A 1093 36.31 -58.62 -5.44
C ARG A 1093 37.28 -57.79 -4.62
#